data_AF-A0A7C7M5L2-F1
#
_entry.id   AF-A0A7C7M5L2-F1
#
_cell.length_a   1.000
_cell.length_b   1.000
_cell.length_c   1.000
_cell.angle_alpha   90.00
_cell.angle_beta   90.00
_cell.angle_gamma   90.00
#
_symmetry.space_group_name_H-M   'P 1'
#
loop_
_entity.id
_entity.type
_entity.pdbx_description
1 polymer ?
#
loop_
_entity_poly.entity_id
_entity_poly.type
_entity_poly.pdbx_seq_one_letter_code
_entity_poly.pdbx_strand_id
1 'polypeptide(L)'
;MRIDSDMDIIGNPEPAAPFDVQGIAGQYNDYQILPRYYTDFTAATDVVEAPDLVINEFLANNETCCDDGNGVSEEIENEDFIEIHNFGTEAVDIGGLWITDDLADLSNWEQIPTTDAATTTVAAGGFIVIWADKDQEDQGILHTADIKLSADGEDIGLILISETDTLFVDSLSFGAQAEDISYGRYPDGSANWESFSTPTPGTANQTDPVTITSIYDIQYVTDPATNDISALNGQEVTISGIVTTEFWGGGNSHLYVQDSVGGWNGIIVYQSGGWDNFNFSSPQGTVHSVAEGDSVTLTGTVNEYSNLTQIIDVTEFMIHGPAAVMIAPTLVTPGQVMTNGTDAEKYESCLIKVVDVTVNDPDLGYGEWSVTDGTNSVRVDDRWDYYYWPDSLQELAEVVGCLDYSFGNTKIQPRLARDVVESSSWGQNQLTRMQRIQQVLYSDLIKAGIDEESDMSYMYGDTVTIEGIVTMPTGLSYAGDGVKFIFQDEHGGPWSSILSYDPDSSAFPVLFEGDRVQCTGYVYEYSTGPANMTELFITEPVNIIGVGGSLPDTADVNTGDLRWPTEAEQWGTVMVRATDAIVVENDLPYGEWSIDDGTGKVNVDDDSDSISVWQEAVGRPPVGSYVSSIRGWVYHHYGSNADSTAYKIEPLYVADIEFGAGPPNITDVSRDPCVPGVDDMVTFSANIVDNSTISEASVYYRINDGNWNIIAMTNTTDDTWSGSISPSSTDGAFIEYFVKAADDGLDQSEIKWSEFPDTDNGNYLGYDT
;
A
#
# COMPACT_ATOMS: atom_id res chain seq x y z
N MET A 1 -31.97 -5.64 12.41
CA MET A 1 -32.43 -4.27 12.76
C MET A 1 -31.49 -3.74 13.83
N ARG A 2 -30.76 -2.66 13.58
CA ARG A 2 -29.69 -2.17 14.48
C ARG A 2 -30.30 -1.44 15.69
N ILE A 3 -29.61 -1.46 16.83
CA ILE A 3 -29.87 -0.57 17.97
C ILE A 3 -28.87 0.57 17.86
N ASP A 4 -29.37 1.79 17.73
CA ASP A 4 -28.57 3.00 17.51
C ASP A 4 -27.60 3.25 18.69
N SER A 5 -26.33 3.52 18.38
CA SER A 5 -25.29 3.89 19.36
C SER A 5 -25.57 5.20 20.08
N ASP A 6 -26.38 6.08 19.47
CA ASP A 6 -26.68 7.42 19.97
C ASP A 6 -27.82 7.43 20.99
N MET A 7 -28.42 6.26 21.27
CA MET A 7 -29.41 6.10 22.34
C MET A 7 -28.71 5.89 23.69
N ASP A 8 -28.38 7.02 24.31
CA ASP A 8 -27.77 7.11 25.63
C ASP A 8 -28.70 6.59 26.75
N ILE A 9 -28.68 5.28 27.02
CA ILE A 9 -29.35 4.68 28.19
C ILE A 9 -28.41 4.82 29.40
N ILE A 10 -28.19 6.09 29.77
CA ILE A 10 -27.20 6.55 30.76
C ILE A 10 -27.14 5.65 32.00
N GLY A 11 -25.94 5.13 32.30
CA GLY A 11 -25.58 4.60 33.62
C GLY A 11 -25.90 3.12 33.87
N ASN A 12 -26.24 2.34 32.85
CA ASN A 12 -26.40 0.89 32.96
C ASN A 12 -25.32 0.15 32.15
N PRO A 13 -24.88 -1.05 32.57
CA PRO A 13 -24.05 -1.90 31.73
C PRO A 13 -24.82 -2.32 30.48
N GLU A 14 -24.11 -2.60 29.40
CA GLU A 14 -24.69 -3.15 28.16
C GLU A 14 -25.57 -4.37 28.46
N PRO A 15 -26.77 -4.51 27.86
CA PRO A 15 -27.61 -5.69 28.04
C PRO A 15 -26.86 -6.96 27.61
N ALA A 16 -26.83 -7.98 28.47
CA ALA A 16 -26.20 -9.25 28.13
C ALA A 16 -27.11 -10.06 27.22
N ALA A 17 -26.66 -10.36 25.99
CA ALA A 17 -27.37 -11.22 25.05
C ALA A 17 -27.54 -12.66 25.60
N PRO A 18 -28.64 -13.36 25.27
CA PRO A 18 -29.76 -12.92 24.43
C PRO A 18 -30.87 -12.17 25.20
N PHE A 19 -31.49 -11.20 24.54
CA PHE A 19 -32.58 -10.38 25.07
C PHE A 19 -33.59 -10.01 23.97
N ASP A 20 -34.86 -9.90 24.34
CA ASP A 20 -35.88 -9.24 23.54
C ASP A 20 -35.77 -7.73 23.73
N VAL A 21 -35.95 -6.97 22.64
CA VAL A 21 -35.90 -5.50 22.68
C VAL A 21 -37.20 -4.90 22.16
N GLN A 22 -37.80 -4.03 22.96
CA GLN A 22 -38.96 -3.24 22.58
C GLN A 22 -38.55 -1.80 22.25
N GLY A 23 -39.02 -1.25 21.14
CA GLY A 23 -38.66 0.13 20.80
C GLY A 23 -39.53 0.72 19.70
N ILE A 24 -39.24 1.97 19.36
CA ILE A 24 -39.87 2.64 18.22
C ILE A 24 -39.06 2.28 16.98
N ALA A 25 -39.70 1.76 15.94
CA ALA A 25 -39.05 1.58 14.65
C ALA A 25 -38.78 2.94 14.01
N GLY A 26 -37.52 3.19 13.64
CA GLY A 26 -37.07 4.37 12.90
C GLY A 26 -36.33 3.97 11.63
N GLN A 27 -36.14 4.93 10.72
CA GLN A 27 -35.33 4.76 9.52
C GLN A 27 -34.53 6.04 9.29
N TYR A 28 -33.20 5.91 9.16
CA TYR A 28 -32.30 6.99 8.76
C TYR A 28 -31.63 6.62 7.43
N ASN A 29 -30.72 5.63 7.46
CA ASN A 29 -30.21 4.93 6.26
C ASN A 29 -30.75 3.50 6.19
N ASP A 30 -30.70 2.76 7.31
CA ASP A 30 -31.31 1.44 7.50
C ASP A 30 -32.47 1.49 8.52
N TYR A 31 -33.25 0.40 8.60
CA TYR A 31 -34.25 0.22 9.67
C TYR A 31 -33.59 -0.04 11.02
N GLN A 32 -34.01 0.71 12.04
CA GLN A 32 -33.51 0.62 13.40
C GLN A 32 -34.64 0.54 14.43
N ILE A 33 -34.34 -0.04 15.59
CA ILE A 33 -35.21 -0.02 16.76
C ILE A 33 -34.63 0.94 17.79
N LEU A 34 -35.47 1.81 18.34
CA LEU A 34 -35.11 2.84 19.32
C LEU A 34 -35.73 2.47 20.68
N PRO A 35 -35.01 1.75 21.56
CA PRO A 35 -35.45 1.49 22.92
C PRO A 35 -35.48 2.82 23.69
N ARG A 36 -36.47 2.99 24.57
CA ARG A 36 -36.62 4.22 25.35
C ARG A 36 -36.06 4.11 26.76
N TYR A 37 -36.01 2.90 27.30
CA TYR A 37 -35.59 2.61 28.68
C TYR A 37 -34.83 1.28 28.74
N TYR A 38 -33.96 1.12 29.75
CA TYR A 38 -33.27 -0.17 29.99
C TYR A 38 -34.25 -1.33 30.26
N THR A 39 -35.47 -1.03 30.70
CA THR A 39 -36.54 -2.02 30.88
C THR A 39 -37.19 -2.50 29.58
N ASP A 40 -36.85 -1.87 28.47
CA ASP A 40 -37.29 -2.31 27.15
C ASP A 40 -36.45 -3.49 26.64
N PHE A 41 -35.37 -3.84 27.36
CA PHE A 41 -34.67 -5.11 27.22
C PHE A 41 -35.21 -6.11 28.24
N THR A 42 -35.69 -7.26 27.76
CA THR A 42 -36.08 -8.38 28.62
C THR A 42 -35.26 -9.59 28.27
N ALA A 43 -34.76 -10.32 29.26
CA ALA A 43 -34.05 -11.58 29.00
C ALA A 43 -34.94 -12.51 28.18
N ALA A 44 -34.43 -13.01 27.06
CA ALA A 44 -35.16 -13.93 26.20
C ALA A 44 -35.46 -15.21 26.98
N THR A 45 -36.73 -15.63 27.04
CA THR A 45 -37.15 -16.80 27.84
C THR A 45 -37.13 -18.11 27.07
N ASP A 46 -37.04 -18.05 25.75
CA ASP A 46 -37.04 -19.19 24.83
C ASP A 46 -35.94 -18.99 23.78
N VAL A 47 -34.68 -19.24 24.15
CA VAL A 47 -33.55 -19.18 23.22
C VAL A 47 -33.56 -20.47 22.39
N VAL A 48 -33.81 -20.34 21.10
CA VAL A 48 -33.53 -21.41 20.14
C VAL A 48 -32.02 -21.41 19.94
N GLU A 49 -31.34 -22.38 20.52
CA GLU A 49 -29.90 -22.59 20.31
C GLU A 49 -29.68 -23.19 18.93
N ALA A 50 -28.64 -22.72 18.23
CA ALA A 50 -28.23 -23.32 16.98
C ALA A 50 -27.76 -24.76 17.25
N PRO A 51 -28.06 -25.71 16.33
CA PRO A 51 -27.42 -27.01 16.38
C PRO A 51 -25.90 -26.86 16.23
N ASP A 52 -25.14 -27.83 16.74
CA ASP A 52 -23.67 -27.88 16.62
C ASP A 52 -23.25 -28.24 15.18
N LEU A 53 -23.60 -27.41 14.20
CA LEU A 53 -23.31 -27.56 12.78
C LEU A 53 -22.58 -26.32 12.25
N VAL A 54 -21.71 -26.52 11.28
CA VAL A 54 -21.00 -25.46 10.55
C VAL A 54 -20.87 -25.84 9.08
N ILE A 55 -20.78 -24.84 8.21
CA ILE A 55 -20.35 -25.04 6.82
C ILE A 55 -18.85 -25.33 6.88
N ASN A 56 -18.41 -26.46 6.34
CA ASN A 56 -17.06 -26.97 6.52
C ASN A 56 -16.20 -26.93 5.28
N GLU A 57 -16.77 -27.13 4.09
CA GLU A 57 -16.05 -27.12 2.82
C GLU A 57 -17.06 -26.82 1.71
N PHE A 58 -16.65 -26.10 0.67
CA PHE A 58 -17.43 -26.01 -0.56
C PHE A 58 -16.51 -25.95 -1.77
N LEU A 59 -17.08 -26.26 -2.93
CA LEU A 59 -16.44 -26.10 -4.23
C LEU A 59 -17.46 -25.48 -5.19
N ALA A 60 -17.11 -24.34 -5.79
CA ALA A 60 -18.01 -23.58 -6.68
C ALA A 60 -17.49 -23.47 -8.13
N ASN A 61 -16.37 -24.12 -8.45
CA ASN A 61 -15.79 -24.14 -9.78
C ASN A 61 -15.21 -25.53 -10.05
N ASN A 62 -16.10 -26.48 -10.32
CA ASN A 62 -15.76 -27.90 -10.45
C ASN A 62 -15.62 -28.33 -11.93
N GLU A 63 -14.43 -28.81 -12.31
CA GLU A 63 -14.11 -29.33 -13.65
C GLU A 63 -13.64 -30.79 -13.64
N THR A 64 -13.03 -31.29 -12.55
CA THR A 64 -12.45 -32.63 -12.46
C THR A 64 -12.74 -33.40 -11.18
N CYS A 65 -13.14 -32.74 -10.09
CA CYS A 65 -13.68 -33.38 -8.87
C CYS A 65 -14.82 -32.53 -8.34
N CYS A 66 -15.98 -33.05 -7.96
CA CYS A 66 -16.24 -34.39 -7.50
C CYS A 66 -17.54 -34.96 -8.09
N ASP A 67 -17.58 -36.29 -8.22
CA ASP A 67 -18.71 -37.05 -8.77
C ASP A 67 -19.69 -37.40 -7.64
N ASP A 68 -20.95 -37.02 -7.79
CA ASP A 68 -22.05 -37.37 -6.86
C ASP A 68 -22.49 -38.84 -6.97
N GLY A 69 -22.02 -39.55 -8.00
CA GLY A 69 -22.31 -40.95 -8.27
C GLY A 69 -23.62 -41.23 -8.99
N ASN A 70 -24.32 -40.22 -9.49
CA ASN A 70 -25.59 -40.33 -10.23
C ASN A 70 -25.45 -40.25 -11.76
N GLY A 71 -24.25 -39.93 -12.27
CA GLY A 71 -23.94 -39.96 -13.70
C GLY A 71 -24.26 -41.31 -14.38
N VAL A 72 -24.78 -41.26 -15.61
CA VAL A 72 -25.14 -42.44 -16.41
C VAL A 72 -23.92 -43.19 -16.96
N SER A 73 -23.18 -43.90 -16.12
CA SER A 73 -22.16 -44.93 -16.41
C SER A 73 -21.02 -44.65 -17.41
N GLU A 74 -20.99 -43.52 -18.13
CA GLU A 74 -19.90 -43.11 -19.03
C GLU A 74 -19.64 -41.58 -19.06
N GLU A 75 -20.41 -40.77 -18.31
CA GLU A 75 -20.18 -39.32 -18.11
C GLU A 75 -19.97 -39.07 -16.60
N ILE A 76 -18.94 -38.29 -16.25
CA ILE A 76 -18.69 -37.82 -14.88
C ILE A 76 -19.49 -36.53 -14.75
N GLU A 77 -20.43 -36.47 -13.80
CA GLU A 77 -21.18 -35.25 -13.46
C GLU A 77 -20.42 -34.58 -12.31
N ASN A 78 -19.68 -33.53 -12.66
CA ASN A 78 -18.84 -32.76 -11.75
C ASN A 78 -19.70 -31.62 -11.21
N GLU A 79 -20.19 -31.75 -9.98
CA GLU A 79 -21.11 -30.78 -9.38
C GLU A 79 -20.50 -30.01 -8.21
N ASP A 80 -20.99 -28.79 -8.03
CA ASP A 80 -20.64 -27.94 -6.90
C ASP A 80 -21.21 -28.56 -5.62
N PHE A 81 -20.52 -28.37 -4.49
CA PHE A 81 -20.97 -28.95 -3.23
C PHE A 81 -20.79 -28.01 -2.06
N ILE A 82 -21.60 -28.24 -1.03
CA ILE A 82 -21.56 -27.58 0.27
C ILE A 82 -21.53 -28.69 1.33
N GLU A 83 -20.45 -28.77 2.09
CA GLU A 83 -20.29 -29.72 3.18
C GLU A 83 -20.66 -29.08 4.52
N ILE A 84 -21.43 -29.81 5.32
CA ILE A 84 -21.79 -29.43 6.69
C ILE A 84 -21.11 -30.41 7.65
N HIS A 85 -20.39 -29.88 8.64
CA HIS A 85 -19.77 -30.64 9.72
C HIS A 85 -20.56 -30.49 11.02
N ASN A 86 -20.79 -31.62 11.71
CA ASN A 86 -21.33 -31.64 13.07
C ASN A 86 -20.18 -31.72 14.08
N PHE A 87 -19.79 -30.59 14.68
CA PHE A 87 -18.74 -30.54 15.69
C PHE A 87 -19.20 -30.96 17.09
N GLY A 88 -20.50 -31.22 17.26
CA GLY A 88 -21.13 -31.62 18.52
C GLY A 88 -20.94 -33.09 18.88
N THR A 89 -21.47 -33.46 20.06
CA THR A 89 -21.37 -34.83 20.60
C THR A 89 -22.60 -35.71 20.32
N GLU A 90 -23.65 -35.14 19.72
CA GLU A 90 -24.89 -35.85 19.39
C GLU A 90 -25.18 -35.73 17.89
N ALA A 91 -25.93 -36.69 17.34
CA ALA A 91 -26.33 -36.63 15.94
C ALA A 91 -27.39 -35.54 15.72
N VAL A 92 -27.31 -34.83 14.59
CA VAL A 92 -28.21 -33.73 14.22
C VAL A 92 -28.83 -34.03 12.86
N ASP A 93 -30.15 -33.91 12.75
CA ASP A 93 -30.87 -34.01 11.48
C ASP A 93 -30.97 -32.61 10.85
N ILE A 94 -30.37 -32.43 9.66
CA ILE A 94 -30.43 -31.16 8.92
C ILE A 94 -31.74 -31.00 8.13
N GLY A 95 -32.56 -32.06 8.05
CA GLY A 95 -33.87 -32.00 7.41
C GLY A 95 -34.75 -30.92 8.05
N GLY A 96 -35.18 -29.95 7.26
CA GLY A 96 -35.99 -28.81 7.69
C GLY A 96 -35.20 -27.53 7.95
N LEU A 97 -33.86 -27.58 8.00
CA LEU A 97 -33.02 -26.40 7.86
C LEU A 97 -33.13 -25.82 6.45
N TRP A 98 -32.68 -24.58 6.29
CA TRP A 98 -32.69 -23.87 5.02
C TRP A 98 -31.25 -23.61 4.56
N ILE A 99 -31.05 -23.61 3.24
CA ILE A 99 -29.79 -23.30 2.57
C ILE A 99 -30.02 -22.21 1.52
N THR A 100 -28.99 -21.40 1.23
CA THR A 100 -29.04 -20.33 0.23
C THR A 100 -27.65 -19.98 -0.29
N ASP A 101 -27.58 -19.46 -1.52
CA ASP A 101 -26.39 -18.83 -2.12
C ASP A 101 -26.44 -17.28 -2.13
N ASP A 102 -27.51 -16.68 -1.58
CA ASP A 102 -27.70 -15.22 -1.48
C ASP A 102 -28.36 -14.87 -0.13
N LEU A 103 -27.56 -14.35 0.81
CA LEU A 103 -28.04 -14.01 2.16
C LEU A 103 -29.04 -12.83 2.15
N ALA A 104 -29.07 -12.03 1.08
CA ALA A 104 -29.93 -10.87 0.95
C ALA A 104 -31.28 -11.21 0.27
N ASP A 105 -31.34 -12.23 -0.58
CA ASP A 105 -32.56 -12.66 -1.26
C ASP A 105 -33.26 -13.82 -0.54
N LEU A 106 -34.19 -13.47 0.38
CA LEU A 106 -35.04 -14.45 1.07
C LEU A 106 -35.88 -15.35 0.15
N SER A 107 -36.05 -14.99 -1.13
CA SER A 107 -36.79 -15.83 -2.08
C SER A 107 -35.95 -16.94 -2.70
N ASN A 108 -34.62 -16.88 -2.55
CA ASN A 108 -33.66 -17.91 -2.94
C ASN A 108 -33.57 -19.04 -1.90
N TRP A 109 -33.97 -18.81 -0.66
CA TRP A 109 -33.77 -19.79 0.42
C TRP A 109 -34.56 -21.08 0.16
N GLU A 110 -33.86 -22.21 0.21
CA GLU A 110 -34.41 -23.55 -0.01
C GLU A 110 -34.43 -24.36 1.28
N GLN A 111 -35.57 -25.01 1.56
CA GLN A 111 -35.64 -25.91 2.70
C GLN A 111 -35.12 -27.30 2.32
N ILE A 112 -34.16 -27.81 3.09
CA ILE A 112 -33.71 -29.20 3.00
C ILE A 112 -34.90 -30.09 3.35
N PRO A 113 -35.37 -31.00 2.45
CA PRO A 113 -36.62 -31.69 2.70
C PRO A 113 -36.57 -32.55 3.97
N THR A 114 -37.73 -32.69 4.63
CA THR A 114 -37.85 -33.46 5.90
C THR A 114 -38.27 -34.92 5.66
N THR A 115 -38.21 -35.39 4.41
CA THR A 115 -38.84 -36.66 3.99
C THR A 115 -38.01 -37.90 4.31
N ASP A 116 -36.70 -37.74 4.57
CA ASP A 116 -35.79 -38.86 4.85
C ASP A 116 -34.69 -38.51 5.86
N ALA A 117 -35.08 -38.49 7.14
CA ALA A 117 -34.17 -38.28 8.26
C ALA A 117 -33.00 -39.29 8.31
N ALA A 118 -33.12 -40.47 7.70
CA ALA A 118 -32.01 -41.44 7.68
C ALA A 118 -30.85 -40.97 6.80
N THR A 119 -31.15 -40.14 5.79
CA THR A 119 -30.18 -39.57 4.86
C THR A 119 -29.70 -38.19 5.34
N THR A 120 -30.56 -37.38 5.94
CA THR A 120 -30.24 -36.01 6.41
C THR A 120 -29.68 -35.96 7.85
N THR A 121 -29.46 -37.09 8.52
CA THR A 121 -28.84 -37.08 9.86
C THR A 121 -27.31 -37.14 9.79
N VAL A 122 -26.66 -36.11 10.32
CA VAL A 122 -25.20 -36.02 10.52
C VAL A 122 -24.85 -36.60 11.88
N ALA A 123 -24.01 -37.64 11.90
CA ALA A 123 -23.50 -38.20 13.16
C ALA A 123 -22.65 -37.17 13.92
N ALA A 124 -22.51 -37.34 15.24
CA ALA A 124 -21.58 -36.56 16.05
C ALA A 124 -20.14 -36.65 15.48
N GLY A 125 -19.51 -35.50 15.22
CA GLY A 125 -18.21 -35.42 14.55
C GLY A 125 -18.22 -35.78 13.07
N GLY A 126 -19.40 -35.99 12.46
CA GLY A 126 -19.57 -36.42 11.09
C GLY A 126 -19.79 -35.27 10.10
N PHE A 127 -19.79 -35.63 8.82
CA PHE A 127 -19.92 -34.71 7.69
C PHE A 127 -21.10 -35.15 6.81
N ILE A 128 -21.73 -34.20 6.14
CA ILE A 128 -22.74 -34.45 5.13
C ILE A 128 -22.58 -33.45 3.99
N VAL A 129 -22.81 -33.90 2.77
CA VAL A 129 -22.65 -33.09 1.56
C VAL A 129 -24.02 -32.77 0.99
N ILE A 130 -24.22 -31.51 0.62
CA ILE A 130 -25.33 -31.04 -0.19
C ILE A 130 -24.76 -30.63 -1.55
N TRP A 131 -25.28 -31.21 -2.63
CA TRP A 131 -24.90 -30.89 -4.00
C TRP A 131 -25.68 -29.66 -4.49
N ALA A 132 -24.94 -28.64 -4.93
CA ALA A 132 -25.45 -27.37 -5.41
C ALA A 132 -25.61 -27.42 -6.95
N ASP A 133 -26.56 -28.22 -7.43
CA ASP A 133 -26.67 -28.64 -8.84
C ASP A 133 -28.03 -28.36 -9.50
N LYS A 134 -29.05 -27.95 -8.72
CA LYS A 134 -30.45 -27.74 -9.17
C LYS A 134 -31.19 -29.02 -9.59
N ASP A 135 -30.78 -30.19 -9.09
CA ASP A 135 -31.33 -31.49 -9.50
C ASP A 135 -32.04 -32.29 -8.39
N GLN A 136 -32.54 -31.63 -7.34
CA GLN A 136 -33.27 -32.26 -6.23
C GLN A 136 -34.39 -33.24 -6.65
N GLU A 137 -35.18 -32.90 -7.68
CA GLU A 137 -36.31 -33.75 -8.12
C GLU A 137 -35.85 -35.11 -8.67
N ASP A 138 -34.68 -35.15 -9.30
CA ASP A 138 -34.15 -36.33 -9.99
C ASP A 138 -33.13 -37.10 -9.13
N GLN A 139 -32.36 -36.41 -8.29
CA GLN A 139 -31.23 -36.98 -7.53
C GLN A 139 -31.45 -37.09 -6.02
N GLY A 140 -32.44 -36.36 -5.48
CA GLY A 140 -32.96 -36.59 -4.13
C GLY A 140 -32.57 -35.53 -3.10
N ILE A 141 -32.74 -35.88 -1.82
CA ILE A 141 -32.86 -34.93 -0.70
C ILE A 141 -31.61 -34.14 -0.33
N LEU A 142 -30.44 -34.57 -0.83
CA LEU A 142 -29.15 -33.89 -0.62
C LEU A 142 -28.69 -33.13 -1.87
N HIS A 143 -29.60 -32.90 -2.81
CA HIS A 143 -29.39 -32.03 -3.96
C HIS A 143 -30.30 -30.81 -3.81
N THR A 144 -29.84 -29.68 -4.29
CA THR A 144 -30.58 -28.41 -4.27
C THR A 144 -31.57 -28.36 -5.43
N ALA A 145 -32.64 -27.59 -5.29
CA ALA A 145 -33.68 -27.47 -6.31
C ALA A 145 -33.37 -26.38 -7.34
N ASP A 146 -32.80 -25.26 -6.90
CA ASP A 146 -32.57 -24.04 -7.69
C ASP A 146 -31.22 -23.35 -7.39
N ILE A 147 -30.46 -23.77 -6.37
CA ILE A 147 -29.12 -23.26 -6.01
C ILE A 147 -28.01 -23.91 -6.84
N LYS A 148 -27.06 -23.11 -7.33
CA LYS A 148 -25.79 -23.59 -7.92
C LYS A 148 -24.74 -22.52 -7.72
N LEU A 149 -23.57 -22.93 -7.22
CA LEU A 149 -22.60 -21.95 -6.78
C LEU A 149 -21.92 -21.21 -7.94
N SER A 150 -21.62 -19.93 -7.74
CA SER A 150 -20.91 -19.07 -8.69
C SER A 150 -19.39 -19.10 -8.47
N ALA A 151 -18.65 -19.39 -9.54
CA ALA A 151 -17.18 -19.30 -9.54
C ALA A 151 -16.66 -17.85 -9.36
N ASP A 152 -17.48 -16.81 -9.54
CA ASP A 152 -17.08 -15.41 -9.36
C ASP A 152 -17.20 -14.93 -7.89
N GLY A 153 -17.78 -15.76 -7.00
CA GLY A 153 -18.01 -15.45 -5.59
C GLY A 153 -19.44 -15.00 -5.27
N GLU A 154 -19.94 -15.37 -4.09
CA GLU A 154 -21.29 -15.12 -3.56
C GLU A 154 -21.38 -15.55 -2.08
N ASP A 155 -22.57 -15.88 -1.58
CA ASP A 155 -22.79 -16.30 -0.19
C ASP A 155 -23.10 -17.81 -0.06
N ILE A 156 -22.99 -18.33 1.15
CA ILE A 156 -23.55 -19.62 1.58
C ILE A 156 -24.17 -19.41 2.96
N GLY A 157 -25.43 -19.76 3.13
CA GLY A 157 -26.11 -19.71 4.43
C GLY A 157 -26.69 -21.05 4.85
N LEU A 158 -26.52 -21.44 6.11
CA LEU A 158 -27.24 -22.53 6.77
C LEU A 158 -28.14 -21.95 7.86
N ILE A 159 -29.46 -22.10 7.73
CA ILE A 159 -30.43 -21.36 8.54
C ILE A 159 -31.42 -22.29 9.24
N LEU A 160 -31.66 -22.02 10.52
CA LEU A 160 -32.75 -22.59 11.30
C LEU A 160 -33.89 -21.57 11.39
N ILE A 161 -35.08 -21.97 10.93
CA ILE A 161 -36.31 -21.20 11.13
C ILE A 161 -37.19 -21.93 12.16
N SER A 162 -37.42 -21.30 13.31
CA SER A 162 -38.25 -21.83 14.40
C SER A 162 -39.39 -20.86 14.69
N GLU A 163 -40.62 -21.26 14.34
CA GLU A 163 -41.81 -20.40 14.39
C GLU A 163 -41.67 -19.07 13.63
N THR A 164 -41.30 -17.99 14.32
CA THR A 164 -41.05 -16.66 13.75
C THR A 164 -39.58 -16.25 13.77
N ASP A 165 -38.73 -17.03 14.42
CA ASP A 165 -37.33 -16.70 14.62
C ASP A 165 -36.48 -17.31 13.51
N THR A 166 -35.57 -16.50 12.98
CA THR A 166 -34.59 -16.89 11.97
C THR A 166 -33.22 -16.83 12.63
N LEU A 167 -32.54 -17.97 12.68
CA LEU A 167 -31.21 -18.13 13.24
C LEU A 167 -30.28 -18.65 12.16
N PHE A 168 -29.20 -17.91 11.87
CA PHE A 168 -28.11 -18.43 11.06
C PHE A 168 -27.31 -19.42 11.91
N VAL A 169 -27.33 -20.68 11.49
CA VAL A 169 -26.51 -21.74 12.09
C VAL A 169 -25.06 -21.50 11.74
N ASP A 170 -24.78 -21.22 10.47
CA ASP A 170 -23.50 -20.72 9.98
C ASP A 170 -23.72 -19.98 8.65
N SER A 171 -22.77 -19.14 8.27
CA SER A 171 -22.79 -18.43 6.98
C SER A 171 -21.38 -18.04 6.53
N LEU A 172 -21.16 -18.00 5.22
CA LEU A 172 -19.91 -17.58 4.60
C LEU A 172 -20.22 -16.68 3.40
N SER A 173 -19.46 -15.60 3.22
CA SER A 173 -19.36 -14.90 1.93
C SER A 173 -17.97 -15.19 1.36
N PHE A 174 -17.88 -15.56 0.08
CA PHE A 174 -16.63 -15.98 -0.56
C PHE A 174 -16.40 -15.25 -1.90
N GLY A 175 -15.12 -15.08 -2.26
CA GLY A 175 -14.72 -14.45 -3.53
C GLY A 175 -14.55 -15.45 -4.68
N ALA A 176 -13.99 -15.00 -5.80
CA ALA A 176 -13.77 -15.83 -6.97
C ALA A 176 -12.98 -17.13 -6.65
N GLN A 177 -13.40 -18.24 -7.25
CA GLN A 177 -12.87 -19.58 -7.01
C GLN A 177 -12.07 -20.10 -8.20
N ALA A 178 -10.93 -20.73 -7.91
CA ALA A 178 -10.12 -21.42 -8.90
C ALA A 178 -10.71 -22.80 -9.22
N GLU A 179 -10.53 -23.25 -10.47
CA GLU A 179 -10.98 -24.57 -10.93
C GLU A 179 -10.44 -25.69 -10.02
N ASP A 180 -11.33 -26.55 -9.53
CA ASP A 180 -11.04 -27.73 -8.71
C ASP A 180 -10.33 -27.46 -7.36
N ILE A 181 -10.37 -26.22 -6.87
CA ILE A 181 -9.87 -25.84 -5.56
C ILE A 181 -11.06 -25.59 -4.64
N SER A 182 -11.27 -26.46 -3.65
CA SER A 182 -12.31 -26.24 -2.64
C SER A 182 -11.82 -25.23 -1.59
N TYR A 183 -12.76 -24.58 -0.92
CA TYR A 183 -12.49 -23.68 0.19
C TYR A 183 -13.22 -24.20 1.42
N GLY A 184 -12.51 -24.38 2.52
CA GLY A 184 -13.05 -25.07 3.69
C GLY A 184 -12.30 -24.78 4.99
N ARG A 185 -12.85 -25.23 6.11
CA ARG A 185 -12.31 -24.99 7.45
C ARG A 185 -11.18 -25.97 7.77
N TYR A 186 -10.05 -25.48 8.30
CA TYR A 186 -8.98 -26.34 8.82
C TYR A 186 -8.41 -25.88 10.17
N PRO A 187 -8.41 -26.72 11.22
CA PRO A 187 -9.11 -28.01 11.31
C PRO A 187 -10.63 -27.89 11.09
N ASP A 188 -11.32 -29.01 10.83
CA ASP A 188 -12.77 -29.03 10.60
C ASP A 188 -13.54 -28.30 11.70
N GLY A 189 -14.49 -27.46 11.27
CA GLY A 189 -15.31 -26.62 12.13
C GLY A 189 -14.58 -25.52 12.90
N SER A 190 -13.29 -25.27 12.61
CA SER A 190 -12.56 -24.11 13.14
C SER A 190 -12.96 -22.81 12.44
N ALA A 191 -12.55 -21.66 12.97
CA ALA A 191 -12.80 -20.36 12.33
C ALA A 191 -11.93 -20.10 11.09
N ASN A 192 -10.89 -20.91 10.86
CA ASN A 192 -9.90 -20.70 9.80
C ASN A 192 -10.39 -21.33 8.50
N TRP A 193 -10.39 -20.58 7.40
CA TRP A 193 -10.72 -21.06 6.06
C TRP A 193 -9.47 -21.12 5.18
N GLU A 194 -9.27 -22.23 4.50
CA GLU A 194 -8.12 -22.53 3.64
C GLU A 194 -8.59 -23.11 2.30
N SER A 195 -7.78 -22.94 1.26
CA SER A 195 -8.01 -23.55 -0.05
C SER A 195 -7.35 -24.94 -0.12
N PHE A 196 -8.08 -25.94 -0.60
CA PHE A 196 -7.58 -27.30 -0.75
C PHE A 196 -7.47 -27.67 -2.22
N SER A 197 -6.28 -28.14 -2.62
CA SER A 197 -6.02 -28.70 -3.95
C SER A 197 -6.63 -30.09 -4.15
N THR A 198 -7.20 -30.68 -3.09
CA THR A 198 -7.91 -31.95 -3.13
C THR A 198 -9.17 -31.80 -2.30
N PRO A 199 -10.33 -31.58 -2.94
CA PRO A 199 -11.60 -31.50 -2.23
C PRO A 199 -11.91 -32.80 -1.47
N THR A 200 -12.56 -32.69 -0.31
CA THR A 200 -12.79 -33.80 0.62
C THR A 200 -14.26 -34.10 0.95
N PRO A 201 -15.20 -34.05 -0.02
CA PRO A 201 -16.63 -34.16 0.26
C PRO A 201 -16.99 -35.43 1.04
N GLY A 202 -17.66 -35.24 2.16
CA GLY A 202 -18.15 -36.26 3.08
C GLY A 202 -17.11 -36.74 4.10
N THR A 203 -15.95 -36.09 4.18
CA THR A 203 -14.86 -36.47 5.07
C THR A 203 -14.13 -35.24 5.63
N ALA A 204 -13.39 -35.45 6.73
CA ALA A 204 -12.55 -34.40 7.30
C ALA A 204 -11.62 -33.77 6.26
N ASN A 205 -11.54 -32.43 6.26
CA ASN A 205 -10.68 -31.66 5.38
C ASN A 205 -9.24 -32.11 5.53
N GLN A 206 -8.62 -32.43 4.39
CA GLN A 206 -7.22 -32.82 4.31
C GLN A 206 -6.51 -31.83 3.41
N THR A 207 -5.64 -31.03 3.99
CA THR A 207 -4.53 -30.48 3.22
C THR A 207 -3.79 -31.67 2.61
N ASP A 208 -3.48 -31.68 1.31
CA ASP A 208 -2.31 -32.41 0.81
C ASP A 208 -1.18 -32.00 1.76
N PRO A 209 -0.69 -32.86 2.69
CA PRO A 209 -0.37 -32.36 4.03
C PRO A 209 0.98 -31.64 4.04
N VAL A 210 0.95 -30.38 3.64
CA VAL A 210 1.88 -29.39 4.07
C VAL A 210 1.63 -29.24 5.56
N THR A 211 2.46 -29.89 6.35
CA THR A 211 2.33 -29.85 7.80
C THR A 211 2.63 -28.44 8.26
N ILE A 212 1.58 -27.69 8.59
CA ILE A 212 1.74 -26.36 9.18
C ILE A 212 2.39 -26.51 10.55
N THR A 213 3.56 -25.90 10.67
CA THR A 213 4.26 -25.74 11.93
C THR A 213 3.77 -24.43 12.53
N SER A 214 3.23 -24.48 13.75
CA SER A 214 2.85 -23.24 14.44
C SER A 214 4.08 -22.38 14.69
N ILE A 215 3.93 -21.05 14.59
CA ILE A 215 5.02 -20.13 14.88
C ILE A 215 5.45 -20.27 16.35
N TYR A 216 4.49 -20.56 17.24
CA TYR A 216 4.75 -20.93 18.62
C TYR A 216 5.76 -22.08 18.74
N ASP A 217 5.63 -23.16 17.97
CA ASP A 217 6.55 -24.30 18.05
C ASP A 217 7.96 -23.98 17.50
N ILE A 218 8.06 -22.97 16.62
CA ILE A 218 9.35 -22.44 16.14
C ILE A 218 10.01 -21.59 17.23
N GLN A 219 9.26 -20.66 17.81
CA GLN A 219 9.78 -19.63 18.71
C GLN A 219 9.95 -20.09 20.15
N TYR A 220 9.05 -20.95 20.67
CA TYR A 220 9.00 -21.25 22.09
C TYR A 220 10.24 -22.00 22.60
N VAL A 221 10.86 -21.44 23.62
CA VAL A 221 11.91 -22.10 24.42
C VAL A 221 11.55 -22.11 25.91
N THR A 222 12.00 -23.15 26.62
CA THR A 222 11.63 -23.36 28.04
C THR A 222 12.38 -22.42 29.00
N ASP A 223 13.61 -22.01 28.67
CA ASP A 223 14.45 -21.14 29.50
C ASP A 223 15.31 -20.23 28.62
N PRO A 224 14.73 -19.16 28.05
CA PRO A 224 15.39 -18.29 27.08
C PRO A 224 16.63 -17.59 27.66
N ALA A 225 16.69 -17.40 28.98
CA ALA A 225 17.86 -16.83 29.64
C ALA A 225 19.10 -17.73 29.55
N THR A 226 18.94 -19.02 29.24
CA THR A 226 20.03 -20.00 29.14
C THR A 226 20.19 -20.62 27.76
N ASN A 227 19.09 -20.74 27.00
CA ASN A 227 19.07 -21.23 25.64
C ASN A 227 17.83 -20.67 24.93
N ASP A 228 18.08 -19.66 24.11
CA ASP A 228 17.15 -18.96 23.21
C ASP A 228 17.00 -19.67 21.85
N ILE A 229 17.92 -20.57 21.49
CA ILE A 229 17.88 -21.28 20.20
C ILE A 229 16.59 -22.08 20.01
N SER A 230 15.89 -21.80 18.91
CA SER A 230 14.76 -22.56 18.39
C SER A 230 15.07 -24.05 18.29
N ALA A 231 14.13 -24.88 18.74
CA ALA A 231 14.21 -26.34 18.59
C ALA A 231 14.19 -26.80 17.11
N LEU A 232 13.73 -25.92 16.21
CA LEU A 232 13.58 -26.19 14.78
C LEU A 232 14.68 -25.53 13.93
N ASN A 233 15.70 -24.90 14.54
CA ASN A 233 16.81 -24.30 13.81
C ASN A 233 17.44 -25.25 12.78
N GLY A 234 17.53 -24.77 11.53
CA GLY A 234 18.02 -25.49 10.36
C GLY A 234 17.01 -26.44 9.71
N GLN A 235 15.76 -26.49 10.19
CA GLN A 235 14.69 -27.28 9.59
C GLN A 235 13.86 -26.43 8.62
N GLU A 236 13.45 -27.04 7.52
CA GLU A 236 12.44 -26.49 6.64
C GLU A 236 11.07 -26.69 7.27
N VAL A 237 10.27 -25.64 7.30
CA VAL A 237 8.93 -25.60 7.88
C VAL A 237 8.01 -24.85 6.93
N THR A 238 6.73 -25.20 6.98
CA THR A 238 5.69 -24.33 6.44
C THR A 238 4.92 -23.72 7.60
N ILE A 239 4.72 -22.41 7.57
CA ILE A 239 3.89 -21.68 8.51
C ILE A 239 2.65 -21.11 7.81
N SER A 240 1.60 -20.83 8.58
CA SER A 240 0.44 -20.06 8.14
C SER A 240 0.18 -18.94 9.16
N GLY A 241 -0.12 -17.73 8.71
CA GLY A 241 -0.33 -16.59 9.58
C GLY A 241 -0.67 -15.30 8.83
N ILE A 242 -0.62 -14.18 9.53
CA ILE A 242 -0.98 -12.86 9.00
C ILE A 242 0.28 -11.98 8.94
N VAL A 243 0.48 -11.29 7.83
CA VAL A 243 1.55 -10.30 7.70
C VAL A 243 1.25 -9.11 8.62
N THR A 244 2.08 -8.90 9.63
CA THR A 244 1.95 -7.80 10.59
C THR A 244 2.79 -6.58 10.22
N THR A 245 3.78 -6.77 9.35
CA THR A 245 4.62 -5.70 8.80
C THR A 245 5.08 -6.09 7.40
N GLU A 246 4.80 -5.25 6.42
CA GLU A 246 5.24 -5.42 5.02
C GLU A 246 6.73 -5.09 4.84
N PHE A 247 7.35 -5.53 3.75
CA PHE A 247 8.80 -5.34 3.53
C PHE A 247 9.17 -3.97 2.96
N TRP A 248 8.18 -3.22 2.46
CA TRP A 248 8.35 -1.86 1.97
C TRP A 248 8.67 -0.91 3.13
N GLY A 249 9.51 0.10 2.89
CA GLY A 249 10.08 0.96 3.95
C GLY A 249 11.11 0.26 4.84
N GLY A 250 11.15 -1.08 4.86
CA GLY A 250 12.04 -1.91 5.69
C GLY A 250 13.36 -2.34 5.03
N GLY A 251 13.78 -1.66 3.97
CA GLY A 251 14.94 -2.07 3.15
C GLY A 251 14.72 -3.34 2.32
N ASN A 252 13.45 -3.67 2.00
CA ASN A 252 13.05 -4.75 1.07
C ASN A 252 13.53 -6.16 1.45
N SER A 253 13.94 -6.41 2.69
CA SER A 253 14.58 -7.68 3.06
C SER A 253 13.88 -8.42 4.19
N HIS A 254 12.99 -7.78 4.92
CA HIS A 254 12.33 -8.36 6.09
C HIS A 254 10.84 -8.10 6.03
N LEU A 255 10.04 -9.09 6.42
CA LEU A 255 8.63 -8.92 6.76
C LEU A 255 8.35 -9.68 8.06
N TYR A 256 7.22 -9.40 8.71
CA TYR A 256 6.82 -10.12 9.93
C TYR A 256 5.50 -10.84 9.71
N VAL A 257 5.42 -12.10 10.13
CA VAL A 257 4.20 -12.93 10.10
C VAL A 257 3.85 -13.35 11.51
N GLN A 258 2.56 -13.32 11.87
CA GLN A 258 2.07 -13.78 13.16
C GLN A 258 0.81 -14.62 13.01
N ASP A 259 0.76 -15.78 13.66
CA ASP A 259 -0.35 -16.74 13.55
C ASP A 259 -1.43 -16.56 14.64
N SER A 260 -1.09 -15.87 15.74
CA SER A 260 -2.01 -15.58 16.84
C SER A 260 -1.59 -14.37 17.68
N VAL A 261 -2.52 -13.77 18.40
CA VAL A 261 -2.20 -12.68 19.35
C VAL A 261 -1.43 -13.23 20.56
N GLY A 262 -0.44 -12.49 21.05
CA GLY A 262 0.33 -12.84 22.23
C GLY A 262 1.78 -13.19 21.92
N GLY A 263 2.47 -13.77 22.90
CA GLY A 263 3.89 -14.07 22.77
C GLY A 263 4.14 -15.42 22.09
N TRP A 264 5.31 -15.54 21.46
CA TRP A 264 5.84 -16.66 20.69
C TRP A 264 5.15 -16.89 19.34
N ASN A 265 4.22 -16.03 18.96
CA ASN A 265 3.39 -16.24 17.79
C ASN A 265 3.86 -15.45 16.55
N GLY A 266 4.88 -14.60 16.71
CA GLY A 266 5.46 -13.79 15.62
C GLY A 266 6.79 -14.36 15.13
N ILE A 267 7.08 -14.20 13.84
CA ILE A 267 8.35 -14.58 13.21
C ILE A 267 8.73 -13.57 12.15
N ILE A 268 9.99 -13.15 12.16
CA ILE A 268 10.57 -12.35 11.08
C ILE A 268 11.01 -13.28 9.94
N VAL A 269 10.72 -12.87 8.71
CA VAL A 269 11.07 -13.61 7.49
C VAL A 269 12.03 -12.76 6.67
N TYR A 270 13.22 -13.30 6.42
CA TYR A 270 14.31 -12.61 5.74
C TYR A 270 14.56 -13.15 4.34
N GLN A 271 14.71 -12.24 3.38
CA GLN A 271 15.06 -12.54 2.00
C GLN A 271 16.28 -11.74 1.56
N SER A 272 17.39 -12.44 1.26
CA SER A 272 18.69 -11.80 0.98
C SER A 272 18.78 -11.06 -0.36
N GLY A 273 17.87 -11.35 -1.29
CA GLY A 273 17.83 -10.75 -2.64
C GLY A 273 16.79 -9.65 -2.82
N GLY A 274 16.02 -9.31 -1.78
CA GLY A 274 14.84 -8.47 -1.92
C GLY A 274 13.55 -9.28 -2.07
N TRP A 275 12.44 -8.75 -1.56
CA TRP A 275 11.10 -9.31 -1.74
C TRP A 275 10.39 -8.77 -2.99
N ASP A 276 10.75 -7.57 -3.46
CA ASP A 276 10.27 -6.93 -4.68
C ASP A 276 10.34 -7.79 -5.95
N ASN A 277 11.31 -8.71 -6.03
CA ASN A 277 11.47 -9.63 -7.16
C ASN A 277 11.01 -11.07 -6.86
N PHE A 278 10.47 -11.32 -5.65
CA PHE A 278 9.94 -12.63 -5.29
C PHE A 278 8.60 -12.86 -6.00
N ASN A 279 8.36 -14.11 -6.43
CA ASN A 279 7.09 -14.52 -7.03
C ASN A 279 6.17 -15.01 -5.92
N PHE A 280 5.24 -14.17 -5.48
CA PHE A 280 4.18 -14.58 -4.57
C PHE A 280 3.05 -15.24 -5.35
N SER A 281 2.63 -16.43 -4.94
CA SER A 281 1.41 -17.05 -5.46
C SER A 281 0.20 -16.39 -4.79
N SER A 282 -0.88 -16.17 -5.53
CA SER A 282 -2.17 -15.69 -5.02
C SER A 282 -3.32 -16.28 -5.84
N PRO A 283 -4.58 -16.23 -5.37
CA PRO A 283 -5.75 -16.59 -6.17
C PRO A 283 -5.83 -15.85 -7.51
N GLN A 284 -5.29 -14.64 -7.57
CA GLN A 284 -5.25 -13.78 -8.77
C GLN A 284 -4.04 -14.09 -9.68
N GLY A 285 -3.19 -15.06 -9.32
CA GLY A 285 -1.97 -15.42 -10.04
C GLY A 285 -0.70 -14.98 -9.33
N THR A 286 0.40 -14.85 -10.06
CA THR A 286 1.69 -14.43 -9.48
C THR A 286 1.74 -12.91 -9.32
N VAL A 287 2.03 -12.45 -8.11
CA VAL A 287 2.24 -11.04 -7.74
C VAL A 287 3.64 -10.83 -7.15
N HIS A 288 4.04 -9.56 -6.98
CA HIS A 288 5.38 -9.15 -6.53
C HIS A 288 5.35 -8.28 -5.26
N SER A 289 4.25 -8.32 -4.51
CA SER A 289 4.09 -7.63 -3.24
C SER A 289 3.16 -8.42 -2.33
N VAL A 290 3.34 -8.24 -1.03
CA VAL A 290 2.43 -8.71 0.02
C VAL A 290 2.14 -7.53 0.96
N ALA A 291 0.91 -7.41 1.41
CA ALA A 291 0.44 -6.29 2.22
C ALA A 291 0.38 -6.62 3.71
N GLU A 292 0.47 -5.59 4.57
CA GLU A 292 0.05 -5.73 5.95
C GLU A 292 -1.42 -6.19 6.01
N GLY A 293 -1.69 -7.25 6.78
CA GLY A 293 -3.02 -7.84 6.91
C GLY A 293 -3.30 -8.99 5.95
N ASP A 294 -2.41 -9.31 5.01
CA ASP A 294 -2.58 -10.51 4.18
C ASP A 294 -2.45 -11.78 5.02
N SER A 295 -3.38 -12.71 4.80
CA SER A 295 -3.30 -14.10 5.27
C SER A 295 -2.41 -14.88 4.31
N VAL A 296 -1.40 -15.55 4.85
CA VAL A 296 -0.33 -16.16 4.05
C VAL A 296 0.06 -17.54 4.57
N THR A 297 0.49 -18.40 3.64
CA THR A 297 1.26 -19.61 3.94
C THR A 297 2.62 -19.50 3.26
N LEU A 298 3.69 -19.81 3.97
CA LEU A 298 5.04 -19.80 3.38
C LEU A 298 5.88 -20.96 3.88
N THR A 299 6.76 -21.45 3.01
CA THR A 299 7.72 -22.52 3.29
C THR A 299 9.13 -21.96 3.23
N GLY A 300 9.92 -22.19 4.28
CA GLY A 300 11.30 -21.74 4.38
C GLY A 300 12.06 -22.45 5.49
N THR A 301 13.33 -22.11 5.68
CA THR A 301 14.20 -22.72 6.68
C THR A 301 14.27 -21.84 7.94
N VAL A 302 13.99 -22.42 9.11
CA VAL A 302 14.22 -21.75 10.39
C VAL A 302 15.72 -21.53 10.58
N ASN A 303 16.12 -20.32 10.96
CA ASN A 303 17.50 -19.94 11.14
C ASN A 303 17.69 -19.09 12.40
N GLU A 304 18.72 -19.42 13.17
CA GLU A 304 19.26 -18.56 14.21
C GLU A 304 20.27 -17.57 13.64
N TYR A 305 19.99 -16.28 13.78
CA TYR A 305 20.87 -15.20 13.35
C TYR A 305 21.20 -14.25 14.50
N SER A 306 22.34 -14.49 15.17
CA SER A 306 22.81 -13.64 16.26
C SER A 306 21.79 -13.48 17.42
N ASN A 307 21.15 -14.59 17.81
CA ASN A 307 20.07 -14.70 18.80
C ASN A 307 18.73 -14.08 18.35
N LEU A 308 18.47 -14.08 17.05
CA LEU A 308 17.16 -13.79 16.48
C LEU A 308 16.71 -15.05 15.75
N THR A 309 15.52 -15.56 16.09
CA THR A 309 14.89 -16.64 15.34
C THR A 309 14.18 -16.06 14.13
N GLN A 310 14.53 -16.52 12.94
CA GLN A 310 13.96 -16.04 11.67
C GLN A 310 13.70 -17.18 10.69
N ILE A 311 12.89 -16.94 9.67
CA ILE A 311 12.77 -17.82 8.49
C ILE A 311 13.58 -17.23 7.34
N ILE A 312 14.38 -18.06 6.68
CA ILE A 312 15.18 -17.72 5.49
C ILE A 312 14.91 -18.72 4.36
N ASP A 313 15.54 -18.50 3.20
CA ASP A 313 15.51 -19.44 2.06
C ASP A 313 14.07 -19.85 1.69
N VAL A 314 13.17 -18.86 1.62
CA VAL A 314 11.76 -19.07 1.33
C VAL A 314 11.61 -19.63 -0.09
N THR A 315 11.01 -20.81 -0.20
CA THR A 315 10.84 -21.55 -1.46
C THR A 315 9.43 -21.42 -2.03
N GLU A 316 8.44 -21.21 -1.17
CA GLU A 316 7.04 -21.05 -1.52
C GLU A 316 6.41 -19.97 -0.64
N PHE A 317 5.58 -19.12 -1.23
CA PHE A 317 4.80 -18.11 -0.51
C PHE A 317 3.46 -17.95 -1.24
N MET A 318 2.38 -18.25 -0.53
CA MET A 318 1.01 -18.11 -0.99
C MET A 318 0.32 -17.02 -0.18
N ILE A 319 -0.26 -16.05 -0.87
CA ILE A 319 -1.16 -15.04 -0.32
C ILE A 319 -2.58 -15.55 -0.53
N HIS A 320 -3.35 -15.75 0.52
CA HIS A 320 -4.74 -16.20 0.43
C HIS A 320 -5.72 -15.03 0.24
N GLY A 321 -5.26 -13.81 0.52
CA GLY A 321 -6.04 -12.58 0.52
C GLY A 321 -6.02 -11.89 1.89
N PRO A 322 -6.83 -10.84 2.09
CA PRO A 322 -6.91 -10.14 3.37
C PRO A 322 -7.36 -11.07 4.50
N ALA A 323 -6.75 -10.92 5.68
CA ALA A 323 -7.14 -11.66 6.86
C ALA A 323 -8.55 -11.25 7.34
N ALA A 324 -9.39 -12.25 7.62
CA ALA A 324 -10.72 -12.01 8.19
C ALA A 324 -10.66 -11.37 9.59
N VAL A 325 -9.58 -11.62 10.34
CA VAL A 325 -9.34 -11.05 11.67
C VAL A 325 -7.90 -10.56 11.75
N MET A 326 -7.72 -9.26 11.91
CA MET A 326 -6.40 -8.65 12.05
C MET A 326 -5.75 -8.99 13.40
N ILE A 327 -4.42 -9.15 13.39
CA ILE A 327 -3.63 -9.30 14.60
C ILE A 327 -3.57 -7.97 15.35
N ALA A 328 -4.21 -7.91 16.50
CA ALA A 328 -4.12 -6.75 17.39
C ALA A 328 -2.78 -6.73 18.14
N PRO A 329 -2.17 -5.53 18.34
CA PRO A 329 -0.92 -5.41 19.09
C PRO A 329 -1.10 -5.82 20.56
N THR A 330 -0.19 -6.65 21.07
CA THR A 330 -0.23 -7.08 22.48
C THR A 330 0.26 -5.96 23.39
N LEU A 331 -0.55 -5.56 24.37
CA LEU A 331 -0.14 -4.62 25.42
C LEU A 331 0.95 -5.23 26.32
N VAL A 332 2.09 -4.57 26.40
CA VAL A 332 3.22 -4.92 27.27
C VAL A 332 3.74 -3.69 28.01
N THR A 333 4.56 -3.90 29.04
CA THR A 333 5.29 -2.82 29.72
C THR A 333 6.73 -2.72 29.18
N PRO A 334 7.35 -1.53 29.18
CA PRO A 334 8.77 -1.38 28.83
C PRO A 334 9.68 -2.36 29.58
N GLY A 335 9.44 -2.62 30.87
CA GLY A 335 10.24 -3.54 31.66
C GLY A 335 10.14 -5.02 31.23
N GLN A 336 9.04 -5.43 30.60
CA GLN A 336 8.88 -6.80 30.09
C GLN A 336 9.72 -7.03 28.84
N VAL A 337 9.79 -6.04 27.95
CA VAL A 337 10.34 -6.18 26.59
C VAL A 337 11.64 -5.41 26.35
N MET A 338 12.15 -4.67 27.33
CA MET A 338 13.49 -4.08 27.24
C MET A 338 14.58 -5.15 27.05
N THR A 339 15.78 -4.77 26.64
CA THR A 339 16.92 -5.70 26.54
C THR A 339 17.15 -6.43 27.88
N ASN A 340 17.14 -7.77 27.85
CA ASN A 340 17.15 -8.68 29.02
C ASN A 340 15.89 -8.63 29.91
N GLY A 341 14.79 -8.08 29.41
CA GLY A 341 13.47 -8.12 30.02
C GLY A 341 12.95 -9.56 30.14
N THR A 342 12.04 -9.80 31.09
CA THR A 342 11.58 -11.16 31.40
C THR A 342 10.81 -11.82 30.27
N ASP A 343 10.18 -11.01 29.41
CA ASP A 343 9.34 -11.47 28.30
C ASP A 343 9.89 -10.98 26.95
N ALA A 344 11.12 -10.44 26.89
CA ALA A 344 11.69 -9.91 25.65
C ALA A 344 11.76 -10.98 24.55
N GLU A 345 12.30 -12.17 24.89
CA GLU A 345 12.29 -13.32 23.98
C GLU A 345 10.88 -13.75 23.61
N LYS A 346 10.00 -13.81 24.60
CA LYS A 346 8.61 -14.25 24.41
C LYS A 346 7.88 -13.37 23.38
N TYR A 347 8.24 -12.11 23.26
CA TYR A 347 7.61 -11.21 22.30
C TYR A 347 8.49 -10.93 21.09
N GLU A 348 9.63 -11.61 20.93
CA GLU A 348 10.46 -11.49 19.73
C GLU A 348 9.60 -11.74 18.49
N SER A 349 9.73 -10.84 17.51
CA SER A 349 8.97 -10.79 16.26
C SER A 349 7.45 -10.62 16.40
N CYS A 350 6.93 -10.41 17.61
CA CYS A 350 5.50 -10.22 17.82
C CYS A 350 5.11 -8.75 17.72
N LEU A 351 3.90 -8.48 17.20
CA LEU A 351 3.31 -7.14 17.20
C LEU A 351 2.88 -6.76 18.63
N ILE A 352 3.51 -5.72 19.19
CA ILE A 352 3.28 -5.27 20.56
C ILE A 352 2.95 -3.79 20.62
N LYS A 353 2.47 -3.35 21.79
CA LYS A 353 2.39 -1.94 22.12
C LYS A 353 2.71 -1.63 23.57
N VAL A 354 3.33 -0.47 23.79
CA VAL A 354 3.49 0.17 25.10
C VAL A 354 2.65 1.44 25.13
N VAL A 355 2.07 1.78 26.28
CA VAL A 355 1.14 2.92 26.43
C VAL A 355 1.55 3.82 27.59
N ASP A 356 1.12 5.08 27.55
CA ASP A 356 1.36 6.09 28.58
C ASP A 356 2.86 6.23 28.92
N VAL A 357 3.70 6.34 27.89
CA VAL A 357 5.16 6.38 28.02
C VAL A 357 5.71 7.78 27.75
N THR A 358 6.96 8.01 28.15
CA THR A 358 7.66 9.28 27.93
C THR A 358 8.99 9.02 27.23
N VAL A 359 9.34 9.82 26.24
CA VAL A 359 10.67 9.80 25.59
C VAL A 359 11.73 10.17 26.63
N ASN A 360 12.53 9.19 27.07
CA ASN A 360 13.59 9.41 28.07
C ASN A 360 14.96 9.65 27.44
N ASP A 361 15.18 9.20 26.20
CA ASP A 361 16.37 9.49 25.41
C ASP A 361 15.97 9.61 23.94
N PRO A 362 16.01 10.83 23.36
CA PRO A 362 15.57 11.07 21.99
C PRO A 362 16.58 10.63 20.91
N ASP A 363 17.84 10.38 21.29
CA ASP A 363 18.89 10.01 20.33
C ASP A 363 19.93 9.11 21.01
N LEU A 364 19.78 7.81 20.81
CA LEU A 364 20.74 6.77 21.18
C LEU A 364 21.79 6.53 20.07
N GLY A 365 21.75 7.31 18.99
CA GLY A 365 22.52 7.14 17.77
C GLY A 365 21.90 6.12 16.82
N TYR A 366 22.26 6.19 15.53
CA TYR A 366 21.81 5.26 14.49
C TYR A 366 20.29 5.18 14.32
N GLY A 367 19.56 6.28 14.54
CA GLY A 367 18.09 6.29 14.44
C GLY A 367 17.36 5.76 15.68
N GLU A 368 18.09 5.19 16.63
CA GLU A 368 17.52 4.62 17.85
C GLU A 368 17.15 5.69 18.89
N TRP A 369 16.05 5.47 19.62
CA TRP A 369 15.62 6.29 20.75
C TRP A 369 14.96 5.41 21.82
N SER A 370 14.50 5.98 22.95
CA SER A 370 13.84 5.18 23.99
C SER A 370 12.73 5.87 24.75
N VAL A 371 11.78 5.05 25.20
CA VAL A 371 10.62 5.45 26.01
C VAL A 371 10.60 4.75 27.36
N THR A 372 10.08 5.42 28.37
CA THR A 372 9.95 4.93 29.74
C THR A 372 8.53 5.03 30.28
N ASP A 373 8.15 4.07 31.13
CA ASP A 373 6.96 4.13 31.99
C ASP A 373 7.26 4.76 33.37
N GLY A 374 8.45 5.36 33.52
CA GLY A 374 8.97 5.91 34.78
C GLY A 374 9.69 4.87 35.66
N THR A 375 9.64 3.58 35.32
CA THR A 375 10.36 2.51 36.03
C THR A 375 11.45 1.87 35.19
N ASN A 376 11.14 1.54 33.93
CA ASN A 376 12.05 0.91 32.97
C ASN A 376 11.95 1.61 31.63
N SER A 377 12.91 1.36 30.74
CA SER A 377 12.93 1.92 29.39
C SER A 377 13.09 0.83 28.36
N VAL A 378 12.37 0.97 27.24
CA VAL A 378 12.51 0.13 26.04
C VAL A 378 12.99 0.99 24.88
N ARG A 379 13.81 0.39 24.02
CA ARG A 379 14.34 1.04 22.83
C ARG A 379 13.34 0.98 21.68
N VAL A 380 13.35 2.00 20.85
CA VAL A 380 12.64 2.08 19.58
C VAL A 380 13.67 2.37 18.50
N ASP A 381 13.46 1.84 17.31
CA ASP A 381 14.42 1.88 16.21
C ASP A 381 13.70 2.22 14.90
N ASP A 382 14.45 2.43 13.81
CA ASP A 382 13.99 2.99 12.53
C ASP A 382 14.15 2.03 11.35
N ARG A 383 13.96 0.72 11.57
CA ARG A 383 14.04 -0.25 10.47
C ARG A 383 13.03 0.06 9.37
N TRP A 384 11.84 0.55 9.72
CA TRP A 384 10.85 1.11 8.79
C TRP A 384 10.79 2.62 8.91
N ASP A 385 10.46 3.29 7.80
CA ASP A 385 10.30 4.73 7.76
C ASP A 385 8.93 5.16 8.34
N TYR A 386 8.92 5.71 9.56
CA TYR A 386 7.71 6.28 10.22
C TYR A 386 7.83 7.78 10.56
N TYR A 387 8.90 8.42 10.09
CA TYR A 387 9.10 9.88 10.06
C TYR A 387 8.73 10.60 11.37
N TYR A 388 9.45 10.27 12.44
CA TYR A 388 9.26 10.82 13.77
C TYR A 388 10.57 11.34 14.33
N TRP A 389 10.53 12.54 14.92
CA TRP A 389 11.67 13.20 15.56
C TRP A 389 11.39 13.29 17.06
N PRO A 390 11.92 12.36 17.89
CA PRO A 390 11.58 12.31 19.30
C PRO A 390 12.08 13.54 20.05
N ASP A 391 11.20 14.19 20.81
CA ASP A 391 11.58 15.24 21.75
C ASP A 391 11.82 14.69 23.15
N SER A 392 12.87 15.14 23.82
CA SER A 392 13.12 14.74 25.21
C SER A 392 11.92 15.12 26.10
N LEU A 393 11.47 14.14 26.90
CA LEU A 393 10.31 14.24 27.79
C LEU A 393 8.95 14.29 27.09
N GLN A 394 8.89 14.10 25.77
CA GLN A 394 7.61 13.99 25.07
C GLN A 394 6.79 12.83 25.62
N GLU A 395 5.54 13.12 26.01
CA GLU A 395 4.58 12.12 26.45
C GLU A 395 3.88 11.52 25.22
N LEU A 396 3.84 10.20 25.15
CA LEU A 396 3.20 9.43 24.09
C LEU A 396 2.07 8.59 24.66
N ALA A 397 0.92 8.60 23.99
CA ALA A 397 -0.21 7.75 24.34
C ALA A 397 0.12 6.28 24.07
N GLU A 398 0.73 5.98 22.93
CA GLU A 398 1.21 4.63 22.61
C GLU A 398 2.35 4.62 21.59
N VAL A 399 3.15 3.56 21.66
CA VAL A 399 4.13 3.16 20.64
C VAL A 399 3.86 1.70 20.30
N VAL A 400 3.62 1.44 19.01
CA VAL A 400 3.28 0.13 18.43
C VAL A 400 4.43 -0.31 17.51
N GLY A 401 4.61 -1.62 17.37
CA GLY A 401 5.57 -2.16 16.41
C GLY A 401 5.89 -3.62 16.68
N CYS A 402 6.57 -4.28 15.74
CA CYS A 402 7.11 -5.60 15.98
C CYS A 402 8.36 -5.50 16.86
N LEU A 403 8.51 -6.41 17.81
CA LEU A 403 9.71 -6.47 18.64
C LEU A 403 10.85 -7.14 17.86
N ASP A 404 11.97 -6.44 17.69
CA ASP A 404 13.17 -6.93 17.03
C ASP A 404 14.30 -7.16 18.04
N TYR A 405 15.23 -8.05 17.70
CA TYR A 405 16.49 -8.20 18.39
C TYR A 405 17.65 -8.04 17.42
N SER A 406 18.39 -6.95 17.56
CA SER A 406 19.54 -6.65 16.70
C SER A 406 20.60 -5.87 17.44
N PHE A 407 21.87 -6.09 17.05
CA PHE A 407 23.05 -5.46 17.66
C PHE A 407 23.11 -5.57 19.20
N GLY A 408 22.56 -6.66 19.75
CA GLY A 408 22.55 -6.93 21.19
C GLY A 408 21.46 -6.18 21.98
N ASN A 409 20.44 -5.64 21.31
CA ASN A 409 19.36 -4.91 21.94
C ASN A 409 18.00 -5.37 21.43
N THR A 410 17.03 -5.42 22.35
CA THR A 410 15.61 -5.59 22.01
C THR A 410 15.01 -4.22 21.72
N LYS A 411 14.25 -4.09 20.64
CA LYS A 411 13.76 -2.80 20.13
C LYS A 411 12.36 -2.94 19.54
N ILE A 412 11.51 -1.95 19.76
CA ILE A 412 10.25 -1.82 19.02
C ILE A 412 10.58 -1.24 17.64
N GLN A 413 10.05 -1.84 16.57
CA GLN A 413 10.13 -1.35 15.20
C GLN A 413 8.75 -0.84 14.78
N PRO A 414 8.43 0.46 14.96
CA PRO A 414 7.22 1.05 14.41
C PRO A 414 7.23 0.93 12.88
N ARG A 415 6.07 0.70 12.29
CA ARG A 415 5.92 0.34 10.87
C ARG A 415 5.59 1.55 10.02
N LEU A 416 4.80 2.47 10.57
CA LEU A 416 4.34 3.71 9.96
C LEU A 416 4.18 4.79 11.02
N ALA A 417 4.00 6.05 10.61
CA ALA A 417 3.81 7.18 11.51
C ALA A 417 2.66 6.97 12.51
N ARG A 418 1.61 6.24 12.11
CA ARG A 418 0.46 5.88 12.96
C ARG A 418 0.83 5.07 14.20
N ASP A 419 1.96 4.37 14.17
CA ASP A 419 2.41 3.52 15.28
C ASP A 419 3.05 4.31 16.43
N VAL A 420 3.32 5.62 16.26
CA VAL A 420 3.81 6.51 17.32
C VAL A 420 2.77 7.61 17.57
N VAL A 421 2.04 7.49 18.67
CA VAL A 421 0.88 8.34 18.98
C VAL A 421 1.21 9.32 20.10
N GLU A 422 1.15 10.60 19.80
CA GLU A 422 1.38 11.68 20.77
C GLU A 422 0.31 11.68 21.87
N SER A 423 0.71 11.95 23.12
CA SER A 423 -0.26 12.04 24.21
C SER A 423 -1.12 13.31 24.11
N SER A 424 -2.41 13.16 24.38
CA SER A 424 -3.33 14.29 24.52
C SER A 424 -2.99 15.25 25.67
N SER A 425 -2.18 14.83 26.64
CA SER A 425 -1.66 15.66 27.74
C SER A 425 -0.41 16.46 27.36
N TRP A 426 0.26 16.09 26.27
CA TRP A 426 1.47 16.75 25.80
C TRP A 426 1.14 18.07 25.10
N GLY A 427 1.94 19.10 25.36
CA GLY A 427 1.90 20.33 24.58
C GLY A 427 0.58 21.12 24.60
N GLN A 428 -0.18 21.15 25.70
CA GLN A 428 -1.44 21.94 25.90
C GLN A 428 -2.59 21.77 24.88
N ASN A 429 -2.38 21.17 23.69
CA ASN A 429 -3.25 21.33 22.52
C ASN A 429 -3.52 20.05 21.73
N GLN A 430 -3.21 18.85 22.27
CA GLN A 430 -3.52 17.57 21.60
C GLN A 430 -3.05 17.54 20.14
N LEU A 431 -1.76 17.84 19.92
CA LEU A 431 -1.23 17.97 18.57
C LEU A 431 -1.11 16.61 17.90
N THR A 432 -1.67 16.49 16.70
CA THR A 432 -1.43 15.39 15.78
C THR A 432 -0.31 15.80 14.82
N ARG A 433 0.66 14.92 14.64
CA ARG A 433 1.74 15.12 13.67
C ARG A 433 1.26 14.89 12.24
N MET A 434 1.70 15.69 11.27
CA MET A 434 1.21 15.64 9.89
C MET A 434 1.46 14.29 9.22
N GLN A 435 2.60 13.65 9.48
CA GLN A 435 2.92 12.34 8.93
C GLN A 435 1.90 11.25 9.36
N ARG A 436 1.24 11.39 10.52
CA ARG A 436 0.16 10.45 10.92
C ARG A 436 -1.11 10.61 10.09
N ILE A 437 -1.31 11.78 9.53
CA ILE A 437 -2.45 12.09 8.66
C ILE A 437 -2.12 11.62 7.24
N GLN A 438 -0.92 11.94 6.75
CA GLN A 438 -0.55 11.77 5.35
C GLN A 438 -0.02 10.37 5.00
N GLN A 439 0.71 9.70 5.90
CA GLN A 439 1.41 8.47 5.52
C GLN A 439 0.47 7.26 5.39
N VAL A 440 0.53 6.61 4.22
CA VAL A 440 -0.17 5.35 3.90
C VAL A 440 0.82 4.19 3.68
N LEU A 441 0.32 2.96 3.63
CA LEU A 441 1.12 1.76 3.32
C LEU A 441 1.58 1.78 1.86
N TYR A 442 2.76 1.25 1.59
CA TYR A 442 3.25 1.15 0.22
C TYR A 442 2.42 0.15 -0.59
N SER A 443 1.96 -0.94 0.02
CA SER A 443 1.06 -1.89 -0.64
C SER A 443 -0.28 -1.27 -1.06
N ASP A 444 -0.72 -0.20 -0.39
CA ASP A 444 -1.89 0.59 -0.79
C ASP A 444 -1.53 1.55 -1.95
N LEU A 445 -0.34 2.16 -1.93
CA LEU A 445 0.16 2.98 -3.06
C LEU A 445 0.31 2.21 -4.38
N ILE A 446 0.62 0.90 -4.32
CA ILE A 446 0.64 0.05 -5.53
C ILE A 446 -0.75 0.00 -6.17
N LYS A 447 -1.81 -0.02 -5.35
CA LYS A 447 -3.20 -0.09 -5.80
C LYS A 447 -3.75 1.27 -6.22
N ALA A 448 -3.19 2.37 -5.73
CA ALA A 448 -3.55 3.75 -6.10
C ALA A 448 -3.49 4.04 -7.63
N GLY A 449 -2.70 3.26 -8.38
CA GLY A 449 -2.69 3.33 -9.85
C GLY A 449 -3.93 2.74 -10.53
N ILE A 450 -4.78 2.04 -9.76
CA ILE A 450 -5.89 1.20 -10.24
C ILE A 450 -7.21 1.58 -9.55
N ASP A 451 -7.17 1.96 -8.27
CA ASP A 451 -8.32 2.41 -7.49
C ASP A 451 -8.07 3.71 -6.73
N GLU A 452 -9.18 4.33 -6.33
CA GLU A 452 -9.24 5.64 -5.66
C GLU A 452 -9.53 5.47 -4.16
N GLU A 453 -9.48 4.24 -3.63
CA GLU A 453 -9.85 3.96 -2.23
C GLU A 453 -8.63 3.60 -1.38
N SER A 454 -7.58 3.07 -2.01
CA SER A 454 -6.35 2.67 -1.32
C SER A 454 -5.48 3.85 -0.93
N ASP A 455 -5.51 4.93 -1.71
CA ASP A 455 -4.75 6.16 -1.43
C ASP A 455 -5.62 7.16 -0.67
N MET A 456 -5.84 6.87 0.61
CA MET A 456 -6.62 7.71 1.52
C MET A 456 -5.99 7.72 2.90
N SER A 457 -6.05 8.86 3.58
CA SER A 457 -5.65 8.99 4.98
C SER A 457 -6.41 8.00 5.87
N TYR A 458 -5.67 7.24 6.68
CA TYR A 458 -6.26 6.41 7.75
C TYR A 458 -6.97 7.23 8.84
N MET A 459 -6.85 8.55 8.80
CA MET A 459 -7.54 9.49 9.69
C MET A 459 -8.72 10.19 9.00
N TYR A 460 -9.19 9.72 7.83
CA TYR A 460 -10.32 10.32 7.13
C TYR A 460 -11.55 10.51 8.04
N GLY A 461 -12.03 11.75 8.13
CA GLY A 461 -13.15 12.16 8.97
C GLY A 461 -12.78 12.53 10.41
N ASP A 462 -11.58 12.22 10.88
CA ASP A 462 -11.13 12.59 12.22
C ASP A 462 -10.89 14.09 12.33
N THR A 463 -11.25 14.67 13.48
CA THR A 463 -10.89 16.06 13.82
C THR A 463 -9.56 16.09 14.56
N VAL A 464 -8.60 16.82 14.02
CA VAL A 464 -7.23 16.93 14.52
C VAL A 464 -6.84 18.39 14.74
N THR A 465 -5.89 18.61 15.64
CA THR A 465 -5.18 19.89 15.76
C THR A 465 -3.73 19.68 15.36
N ILE A 466 -3.22 20.45 14.41
CA ILE A 466 -1.87 20.30 13.88
C ILE A 466 -1.13 21.64 13.87
N GLU A 467 0.20 21.58 13.92
CA GLU A 467 1.09 22.74 13.79
C GLU A 467 2.01 22.59 12.59
N GLY A 468 2.37 23.71 11.96
CA GLY A 468 3.38 23.73 10.90
C GLY A 468 3.77 25.14 10.47
N ILE A 469 4.71 25.23 9.54
CA ILE A 469 5.22 26.45 8.93
C ILE A 469 4.54 26.64 7.58
N VAL A 470 3.93 27.80 7.36
CA VAL A 470 3.31 28.16 6.08
C VAL A 470 4.38 28.19 4.98
N THR A 471 4.18 27.38 3.95
CA THR A 471 5.05 27.26 2.77
C THR A 471 4.43 27.86 1.52
N MET A 472 3.10 27.79 1.38
CA MET A 472 2.34 28.56 0.38
C MET A 472 1.42 29.55 1.11
N PRO A 473 1.62 30.87 0.95
CA PRO A 473 0.84 31.88 1.66
C PRO A 473 -0.58 31.99 1.10
N THR A 474 -1.51 32.48 1.92
CA THR A 474 -2.85 32.84 1.44
C THR A 474 -2.77 33.96 0.42
N GLY A 475 -3.60 33.87 -0.62
CA GLY A 475 -3.76 34.93 -1.63
C GLY A 475 -2.75 34.89 -2.77
N LEU A 476 -1.95 33.82 -2.86
CA LEU A 476 -1.06 33.54 -3.99
C LEU A 476 -1.66 32.54 -4.99
N SER A 477 -2.37 31.53 -4.49
CA SER A 477 -3.09 30.56 -5.30
C SER A 477 -4.57 30.49 -4.89
N TYR A 478 -5.45 30.20 -5.86
CA TYR A 478 -6.91 30.18 -5.68
C TYR A 478 -7.54 28.96 -6.35
N ALA A 479 -8.73 28.58 -5.90
CA ALA A 479 -9.59 27.64 -6.62
C ALA A 479 -10.96 28.28 -6.83
N GLY A 480 -11.18 28.84 -8.02
CA GLY A 480 -12.34 29.69 -8.29
C GLY A 480 -12.33 30.94 -7.39
N ASP A 481 -13.40 31.14 -6.62
CA ASP A 481 -13.50 32.24 -5.65
C ASP A 481 -12.92 31.87 -4.26
N GLY A 482 -12.50 30.61 -4.05
CA GLY A 482 -12.02 30.11 -2.77
C GLY A 482 -10.53 30.40 -2.52
N VAL A 483 -10.14 30.37 -1.24
CA VAL A 483 -8.78 30.62 -0.76
C VAL A 483 -8.15 29.32 -0.27
N LYS A 484 -6.84 29.16 -0.52
CA LYS A 484 -6.06 28.03 -0.02
C LYS A 484 -4.69 28.48 0.49
N PHE A 485 -4.09 27.67 1.35
CA PHE A 485 -2.70 27.78 1.79
C PHE A 485 -2.16 26.40 2.14
N ILE A 486 -0.83 26.28 2.16
CA ILE A 486 -0.13 25.04 2.52
C ILE A 486 0.80 25.35 3.69
N PHE A 487 0.91 24.42 4.62
CA PHE A 487 1.84 24.48 5.72
C PHE A 487 2.41 23.10 6.00
N GLN A 488 3.66 23.08 6.45
CA GLN A 488 4.52 21.90 6.50
C GLN A 488 5.19 21.78 7.86
N ASP A 489 5.44 20.56 8.33
CA ASP A 489 6.22 20.27 9.53
C ASP A 489 7.59 20.94 9.46
N GLU A 490 8.11 21.39 10.60
CA GLU A 490 9.36 22.15 10.66
C GLU A 490 10.59 21.34 10.25
N HIS A 491 10.53 20.01 10.32
CA HIS A 491 11.60 19.12 9.86
C HIS A 491 11.56 18.86 8.35
N GLY A 492 10.41 19.14 7.71
CA GLY A 492 10.16 18.86 6.30
C GLY A 492 10.20 17.37 5.95
N GLY A 493 10.54 17.07 4.69
CA GLY A 493 10.65 15.70 4.18
C GLY A 493 9.32 15.03 3.78
N PRO A 494 9.31 13.70 3.61
CA PRO A 494 8.12 12.94 3.22
C PRO A 494 6.94 13.13 4.18
N TRP A 495 5.72 13.13 3.64
CA TRP A 495 4.45 13.15 4.37
C TRP A 495 4.27 14.35 5.31
N SER A 496 5.05 15.41 5.09
CA SER A 496 5.23 16.48 6.07
C SER A 496 4.36 17.70 5.84
N SER A 497 3.49 17.71 4.83
CA SER A 497 2.74 18.91 4.42
C SER A 497 1.26 18.62 4.29
N ILE A 498 0.44 19.66 4.38
CA ILE A 498 -1.00 19.55 4.14
C ILE A 498 -1.56 20.85 3.59
N LEU A 499 -2.53 20.72 2.70
CA LEU A 499 -3.28 21.83 2.13
C LEU A 499 -4.57 22.06 2.90
N SER A 500 -4.95 23.33 3.05
CA SER A 500 -6.29 23.72 3.48
C SER A 500 -6.92 24.65 2.45
N TYR A 501 -8.17 24.36 2.11
CA TYR A 501 -8.98 25.13 1.18
C TYR A 501 -10.32 25.51 1.81
N ASP A 502 -10.81 26.72 1.51
CA ASP A 502 -12.17 27.14 1.84
C ASP A 502 -12.78 27.92 0.66
N PRO A 503 -14.02 27.61 0.24
CA PRO A 503 -14.72 28.36 -0.81
C PRO A 503 -15.02 29.83 -0.43
N ASP A 504 -15.03 30.20 0.86
CA ASP A 504 -15.08 31.58 1.32
C ASP A 504 -13.67 32.19 1.35
N SER A 505 -13.37 33.07 0.39
CA SER A 505 -12.11 33.82 0.31
C SER A 505 -11.72 34.60 1.58
N SER A 506 -12.62 34.75 2.55
CA SER A 506 -12.36 35.40 3.84
C SER A 506 -12.19 34.46 5.03
N ALA A 507 -12.24 33.14 4.81
CA ALA A 507 -12.15 32.12 5.87
C ALA A 507 -10.80 32.13 6.59
N PHE A 508 -9.71 32.31 5.85
CA PHE A 508 -8.36 32.32 6.41
C PHE A 508 -7.83 33.73 6.64
N PRO A 509 -7.02 33.95 7.70
CA PRO A 509 -6.32 35.21 7.87
C PRO A 509 -5.26 35.39 6.78
N VAL A 510 -4.67 36.59 6.69
CA VAL A 510 -3.49 36.79 5.86
C VAL A 510 -2.31 36.06 6.51
N LEU A 511 -1.80 35.04 5.82
CA LEU A 511 -0.64 34.24 6.20
C LEU A 511 0.53 34.52 5.24
N PHE A 512 1.74 34.51 5.77
CA PHE A 512 2.98 34.64 5.01
C PHE A 512 3.83 33.40 5.12
N GLU A 513 4.69 33.18 4.12
CA GLU A 513 5.75 32.18 4.22
C GLU A 513 6.59 32.35 5.50
N GLY A 514 6.82 31.23 6.18
CA GLY A 514 7.54 31.20 7.45
C GLY A 514 6.68 31.50 8.68
N ASP A 515 5.40 31.84 8.54
CA ASP A 515 4.50 31.93 9.69
C ASP A 515 4.27 30.52 10.27
N ARG A 516 4.41 30.37 11.59
CA ARG A 516 4.07 29.13 12.30
C ARG A 516 2.61 29.20 12.73
N VAL A 517 1.82 28.26 12.27
CA VAL A 517 0.37 28.21 12.50
C VAL A 517 -0.02 26.95 13.24
N GLN A 518 -1.11 27.04 13.98
CA GLN A 518 -1.84 25.93 14.57
C GLN A 518 -3.26 25.94 14.02
N CYS A 519 -3.70 24.79 13.51
CA CYS A 519 -4.95 24.63 12.77
C CYS A 519 -5.73 23.45 13.35
N THR A 520 -7.02 23.64 13.61
CA THR A 520 -7.93 22.57 14.03
C THR A 520 -9.00 22.36 12.94
N GLY A 521 -9.15 21.13 12.49
CA GLY A 521 -10.01 20.79 11.36
C GLY A 521 -10.26 19.29 11.25
N TYR A 522 -11.17 18.89 10.37
CA TYR A 522 -11.34 17.47 10.04
C TYR A 522 -10.50 17.11 8.81
N VAL A 523 -9.94 15.91 8.83
CA VAL A 523 -9.21 15.32 7.69
C VAL A 523 -10.23 14.88 6.64
N TYR A 524 -9.96 15.20 5.39
CA TYR A 524 -10.83 14.88 4.27
C TYR A 524 -10.02 14.45 3.06
N GLU A 525 -10.63 13.65 2.19
CA GLU A 525 -10.03 13.23 0.92
C GLU A 525 -10.72 13.92 -0.25
N TYR A 526 -9.96 14.73 -0.97
CA TYR A 526 -10.43 15.32 -2.22
C TYR A 526 -10.08 14.41 -3.39
N SER A 527 -11.08 13.74 -3.96
CA SER A 527 -10.92 12.88 -5.12
C SER A 527 -11.49 13.52 -6.39
N THR A 528 -10.78 13.40 -7.51
CA THR A 528 -11.30 13.74 -8.85
C THR A 528 -11.61 12.53 -9.71
N GLY A 529 -11.59 11.34 -9.12
CA GLY A 529 -11.51 10.10 -9.84
C GLY A 529 -10.08 9.57 -9.77
N PRO A 530 -9.27 9.73 -10.83
CA PRO A 530 -7.97 9.06 -10.99
C PRO A 530 -6.87 9.48 -9.99
N ALA A 531 -7.15 10.37 -9.05
CA ALA A 531 -6.22 10.81 -8.02
C ALA A 531 -6.98 11.39 -6.81
N ASN A 532 -6.38 11.22 -5.62
CA ASN A 532 -6.85 11.72 -4.34
C ASN A 532 -5.82 12.68 -3.74
N MET A 533 -6.24 13.48 -2.77
CA MET A 533 -5.35 14.31 -1.98
C MET A 533 -5.98 14.58 -0.62
N THR A 534 -5.20 14.34 0.44
CA THR A 534 -5.62 14.63 1.80
C THR A 534 -5.59 16.14 2.09
N GLU A 535 -6.72 16.67 2.57
CA GLU A 535 -6.91 18.07 2.95
C GLU A 535 -7.29 18.20 4.42
N LEU A 536 -6.93 19.34 5.03
CA LEU A 536 -7.47 19.75 6.33
C LEU A 536 -8.59 20.78 6.14
N PHE A 537 -9.82 20.40 6.47
CA PHE A 537 -10.94 21.34 6.53
C PHE A 537 -10.99 22.02 7.89
N ILE A 538 -10.41 23.22 7.95
CA ILE A 538 -10.27 23.98 9.18
C ILE A 538 -11.64 24.44 9.70
N THR A 539 -11.92 24.14 10.98
CA THR A 539 -13.20 24.43 11.64
C THR A 539 -13.09 25.49 12.74
N GLU A 540 -11.86 25.83 13.13
CA GLU A 540 -11.56 26.86 14.11
C GLU A 540 -10.66 27.97 13.52
N PRO A 541 -10.63 29.19 14.09
CA PRO A 541 -9.75 30.23 13.60
C PRO A 541 -8.28 29.81 13.64
N VAL A 542 -7.57 29.95 12.51
CA VAL A 542 -6.12 29.68 12.43
C VAL A 542 -5.37 30.51 13.47
N ASN A 543 -4.63 29.83 14.34
CA ASN A 543 -3.86 30.44 15.40
C ASN A 543 -2.40 30.64 14.96
N ILE A 544 -2.00 31.90 14.73
CA ILE A 544 -0.63 32.25 14.35
C ILE A 544 0.25 32.32 15.60
N ILE A 545 1.13 31.35 15.77
CA ILE A 545 1.99 31.18 16.95
C ILE A 545 3.43 31.66 16.73
N GLY A 546 3.83 31.89 15.47
CA GLY A 546 5.11 32.50 15.08
C GLY A 546 5.00 33.20 13.74
N VAL A 547 5.88 34.18 13.48
CA VAL A 547 5.88 34.95 12.22
C VAL A 547 7.27 35.03 11.59
N GLY A 548 7.36 34.87 10.27
CA GLY A 548 8.59 35.03 9.50
C GLY A 548 9.77 34.16 9.96
N GLY A 549 9.49 32.93 10.35
CA GLY A 549 10.49 31.89 10.63
C GLY A 549 11.22 31.42 9.38
N SER A 550 12.18 30.51 9.56
CA SER A 550 12.78 29.78 8.45
C SER A 550 11.76 28.82 7.84
N LEU A 551 11.80 28.67 6.52
CA LEU A 551 11.06 27.61 5.85
C LEU A 551 11.70 26.25 6.16
N PRO A 552 10.93 25.15 6.13
CA PRO A 552 11.46 23.80 6.18
C PRO A 552 12.44 23.53 5.03
N ASP A 553 13.36 22.60 5.25
CA ASP A 553 14.30 22.18 4.21
C ASP A 553 13.53 21.59 3.01
N THR A 554 13.97 21.98 1.81
CA THR A 554 13.38 21.51 0.55
C THR A 554 14.12 20.26 0.10
N ALA A 555 13.39 19.16 -0.08
CA ALA A 555 13.96 17.89 -0.54
C ALA A 555 14.31 17.95 -2.03
N ASP A 556 15.46 17.38 -2.40
CA ASP A 556 15.81 17.15 -3.79
C ASP A 556 15.15 15.85 -4.26
N VAL A 557 14.44 15.91 -5.39
CA VAL A 557 13.75 14.77 -5.99
C VAL A 557 14.13 14.66 -7.46
N ASN A 558 14.16 13.43 -7.99
CA ASN A 558 14.29 13.27 -9.44
C ASN A 558 12.93 13.48 -10.10
N THR A 559 12.92 13.98 -11.33
CA THR A 559 11.65 14.22 -12.05
C THR A 559 10.89 12.92 -12.33
N GLY A 560 11.60 11.81 -12.48
CA GLY A 560 11.04 10.47 -12.67
C GLY A 560 10.32 9.92 -11.44
N ASP A 561 10.75 10.30 -10.24
CA ASP A 561 10.17 9.84 -8.97
C ASP A 561 8.76 10.42 -8.75
N LEU A 562 8.44 11.53 -9.44
CA LEU A 562 7.14 12.20 -9.41
C LEU A 562 6.17 11.67 -10.48
N ARG A 563 6.29 10.40 -10.88
CA ARG A 563 5.46 9.83 -11.96
C ARG A 563 4.45 8.80 -11.49
N TRP A 564 4.69 8.19 -10.34
CA TRP A 564 3.88 7.09 -9.83
C TRP A 564 3.67 7.21 -8.31
N PRO A 565 2.47 6.89 -7.78
CA PRO A 565 2.15 7.10 -6.36
C PRO A 565 3.13 6.47 -5.38
N THR A 566 3.68 5.29 -5.70
CA THR A 566 4.64 4.58 -4.85
C THR A 566 5.90 5.37 -4.49
N GLU A 567 6.26 6.37 -5.31
CA GLU A 567 7.40 7.26 -5.07
C GLU A 567 6.97 8.71 -4.86
N ALA A 568 5.93 9.15 -5.58
CA ALA A 568 5.49 10.54 -5.64
C ALA A 568 4.59 10.95 -4.46
N GLU A 569 3.76 10.04 -3.94
CA GLU A 569 2.69 10.38 -3.00
C GLU A 569 3.22 10.96 -1.69
N GLN A 570 4.37 10.47 -1.25
CA GLN A 570 5.04 10.99 -0.07
C GLN A 570 5.41 12.48 -0.15
N TRP A 571 5.44 13.05 -1.36
CA TRP A 571 5.73 14.45 -1.60
C TRP A 571 4.47 15.29 -1.77
N GLY A 572 3.27 14.71 -1.73
CA GLY A 572 2.01 15.41 -1.86
C GLY A 572 1.93 16.66 -0.98
N THR A 573 1.74 17.83 -1.59
CA THR A 573 1.74 19.17 -0.96
C THR A 573 3.07 19.62 -0.34
N VAL A 574 4.12 18.79 -0.34
CA VAL A 574 5.45 19.11 0.17
C VAL A 574 6.22 19.95 -0.84
N MET A 575 6.99 20.93 -0.35
CA MET A 575 7.93 21.68 -1.19
C MET A 575 9.14 20.79 -1.56
N VAL A 576 9.32 20.55 -2.85
CA VAL A 576 10.45 19.80 -3.42
C VAL A 576 11.26 20.64 -4.40
N ARG A 577 12.44 20.16 -4.76
CA ARG A 577 13.31 20.77 -5.77
C ARG A 577 13.78 19.69 -6.75
N ALA A 578 13.53 19.92 -8.04
CA ALA A 578 14.18 19.18 -9.12
C ALA A 578 15.37 19.99 -9.62
N THR A 579 16.47 19.32 -9.96
CA THR A 579 17.71 19.95 -10.45
C THR A 579 18.15 19.34 -11.77
N ASP A 580 18.94 20.11 -12.52
CA ASP A 580 19.59 19.61 -13.75
C ASP A 580 18.64 19.08 -14.83
N ALA A 581 17.44 19.66 -14.95
CA ALA A 581 16.41 19.21 -15.88
C ALA A 581 16.37 20.02 -17.18
N ILE A 582 15.82 19.41 -18.24
CA ILE A 582 15.59 20.04 -19.54
C ILE A 582 14.10 20.15 -19.81
N VAL A 583 13.64 21.28 -20.36
CA VAL A 583 12.27 21.41 -20.88
C VAL A 583 12.08 20.46 -22.05
N VAL A 584 11.19 19.48 -21.92
CA VAL A 584 10.92 18.48 -22.96
C VAL A 584 9.63 18.77 -23.73
N GLU A 585 8.66 19.43 -23.10
CA GLU A 585 7.38 19.82 -23.69
C GLU A 585 7.01 21.21 -23.17
N ASN A 586 6.50 22.10 -24.02
CA ASN A 586 6.21 23.49 -23.62
C ASN A 586 4.86 24.05 -24.10
N ASP A 587 4.01 23.19 -24.67
CA ASP A 587 2.68 23.54 -25.16
C ASP A 587 1.67 22.47 -24.75
N LEU A 588 1.51 22.30 -23.44
CA LEU A 588 0.51 21.42 -22.84
C LEU A 588 -0.77 22.17 -22.48
N PRO A 589 -1.89 21.47 -22.27
CA PRO A 589 -3.12 22.05 -21.75
C PRO A 589 -2.93 22.85 -20.45
N TYR A 590 -3.91 23.70 -20.14
CA TYR A 590 -4.07 24.42 -18.88
C TYR A 590 -3.02 25.45 -18.46
N GLY A 591 -1.82 25.47 -19.03
CA GLY A 591 -0.74 26.26 -18.40
C GLY A 591 0.58 25.50 -18.39
N GLU A 592 0.50 24.21 -18.63
CA GLU A 592 1.56 23.28 -18.28
C GLU A 592 2.70 23.22 -19.30
N TRP A 593 3.83 22.76 -18.80
CA TRP A 593 5.02 22.36 -19.55
C TRP A 593 5.69 21.22 -18.79
N SER A 594 6.63 20.51 -19.39
CA SER A 594 7.31 19.38 -18.72
C SER A 594 8.81 19.57 -18.72
N ILE A 595 9.43 19.06 -17.65
CA ILE A 595 10.87 18.96 -17.49
C ILE A 595 11.28 17.50 -17.26
N ASP A 596 12.51 17.16 -17.63
CA ASP A 596 13.08 15.83 -17.43
C ASP A 596 14.58 15.97 -17.10
N ASP A 597 15.01 15.37 -16.00
CA ASP A 597 16.42 15.28 -15.59
C ASP A 597 17.13 14.02 -16.12
N GLY A 598 16.43 13.21 -16.91
CA GLY A 598 16.88 11.93 -17.46
C GLY A 598 16.28 10.71 -16.75
N THR A 599 15.62 10.90 -15.60
CA THR A 599 14.91 9.82 -14.88
C THR A 599 13.45 9.69 -15.32
N GLY A 600 12.92 10.66 -16.07
CA GLY A 600 11.56 10.67 -16.60
C GLY A 600 10.90 12.03 -16.38
N LYS A 601 9.96 12.39 -17.26
CA LYS A 601 9.33 13.72 -17.23
C LYS A 601 8.37 13.91 -16.04
N VAL A 602 8.31 15.15 -15.55
CA VAL A 602 7.25 15.67 -14.67
C VAL A 602 6.69 16.97 -15.24
N ASN A 603 5.40 17.23 -15.04
CA ASN A 603 4.78 18.49 -15.43
C ASN A 603 5.07 19.59 -14.41
N VAL A 604 5.15 20.82 -14.92
CA VAL A 604 5.21 22.06 -14.18
C VAL A 604 3.98 22.86 -14.57
N ASP A 605 3.23 23.30 -13.57
CA ASP A 605 1.95 23.98 -13.75
C ASP A 605 2.01 25.41 -13.16
N ASP A 606 0.97 26.22 -13.40
CA ASP A 606 0.93 27.65 -13.07
C ASP A 606 -0.10 28.02 -12.02
N ASP A 607 -0.35 27.15 -11.03
CA ASP A 607 -1.36 27.37 -9.97
C ASP A 607 -1.17 28.68 -9.20
N SER A 608 0.08 29.13 -9.06
CA SER A 608 0.40 30.44 -8.50
C SER A 608 0.10 31.58 -9.47
N ASP A 609 -0.63 32.60 -9.01
CA ASP A 609 -0.86 33.85 -9.73
C ASP A 609 0.46 34.47 -10.22
N SER A 610 1.56 34.32 -9.47
CA SER A 610 2.86 34.86 -9.87
C SER A 610 3.44 34.14 -11.09
N ILE A 611 3.22 32.84 -11.22
CA ILE A 611 3.69 32.04 -12.36
C ILE A 611 2.77 32.28 -13.55
N SER A 612 1.46 32.24 -13.36
CA SER A 612 0.50 32.45 -14.45
C SER A 612 0.69 33.81 -15.12
N VAL A 613 0.81 34.89 -14.32
CA VAL A 613 1.07 36.24 -14.85
C VAL A 613 2.42 36.33 -15.59
N TRP A 614 3.44 35.62 -15.10
CA TRP A 614 4.74 35.56 -15.78
C TRP A 614 4.62 34.84 -17.12
N GLN A 615 3.96 33.68 -17.18
CA GLN A 615 3.72 32.95 -18.42
C GLN A 615 2.91 33.77 -19.44
N GLU A 616 1.88 34.50 -19.01
CA GLU A 616 1.13 35.41 -19.89
C GLU A 616 2.02 36.52 -20.48
N ALA A 617 2.99 37.00 -19.70
CA ALA A 617 3.85 38.11 -20.08
C ALA A 617 5.00 37.71 -21.01
N VAL A 618 5.64 36.55 -20.77
CA VAL A 618 6.86 36.13 -21.50
C VAL A 618 6.73 34.81 -22.26
N GLY A 619 5.65 34.07 -22.05
CA GLY A 619 5.46 32.72 -22.59
C GLY A 619 6.15 31.66 -21.75
N ARG A 620 5.83 30.39 -22.05
CA ARG A 620 6.49 29.23 -21.42
C ARG A 620 7.93 29.07 -21.92
N PRO A 621 8.81 28.45 -21.12
CA PRO A 621 10.17 28.14 -21.55
C PRO A 621 10.20 27.34 -22.87
N PRO A 622 11.08 27.66 -23.84
CA PRO A 622 11.25 26.84 -25.04
C PRO A 622 11.71 25.41 -24.72
N VAL A 623 11.27 24.42 -25.50
CA VAL A 623 11.84 23.06 -25.46
C VAL A 623 13.35 23.12 -25.67
N GLY A 624 14.09 22.36 -24.85
CA GLY A 624 15.54 22.39 -24.78
C GLY A 624 16.13 23.41 -23.83
N SER A 625 15.32 24.25 -23.18
CA SER A 625 15.83 25.15 -22.13
C SER A 625 16.26 24.33 -20.92
N TYR A 626 17.41 24.69 -20.34
CA TYR A 626 17.91 24.06 -19.13
C TYR A 626 17.42 24.77 -17.87
N VAL A 627 16.89 23.97 -16.96
CA VAL A 627 16.39 24.36 -15.66
C VAL A 627 17.39 23.81 -14.64
N SER A 628 18.30 24.66 -14.17
CA SER A 628 19.33 24.23 -13.22
C SER A 628 18.72 23.83 -11.88
N SER A 629 17.68 24.54 -11.45
CA SER A 629 16.80 24.10 -10.38
C SER A 629 15.41 24.67 -10.53
N ILE A 630 14.41 23.90 -10.15
CA ILE A 630 13.04 24.37 -9.96
C ILE A 630 12.51 23.86 -8.65
N ARG A 631 11.94 24.76 -7.86
CA ARG A 631 11.31 24.48 -6.57
C ARG A 631 9.80 24.72 -6.67
N GLY A 632 9.02 23.85 -6.06
CA GLY A 632 7.57 23.96 -6.04
C GLY A 632 6.96 22.93 -5.11
N TRP A 633 5.68 23.07 -4.80
CA TRP A 633 4.97 22.03 -4.06
C TRP A 633 4.47 20.95 -5.03
N VAL A 634 4.34 19.71 -4.57
CA VAL A 634 3.81 18.62 -5.42
C VAL A 634 2.29 18.60 -5.40
N TYR A 635 1.70 18.93 -6.52
CA TYR A 635 0.26 18.84 -6.77
C TYR A 635 -0.09 17.44 -7.25
N HIS A 636 -1.17 16.84 -6.73
CA HIS A 636 -1.53 15.45 -7.11
C HIS A 636 -3.03 15.13 -7.16
N HIS A 637 -3.94 16.11 -7.32
CA HIS A 637 -5.39 15.81 -7.35
C HIS A 637 -6.05 15.88 -8.73
N TYR A 638 -5.29 16.07 -9.82
CA TYR A 638 -5.83 16.10 -11.18
C TYR A 638 -4.79 15.60 -12.19
N GLY A 639 -5.21 14.71 -13.08
CA GLY A 639 -4.36 14.11 -14.11
C GLY A 639 -4.58 12.60 -14.20
N SER A 640 -3.59 11.87 -14.68
CA SER A 640 -3.58 10.41 -14.69
C SER A 640 -2.20 9.87 -14.39
N ASN A 641 -2.13 8.80 -13.60
CA ASN A 641 -0.90 8.07 -13.37
C ASN A 641 -0.38 7.46 -14.69
N ALA A 642 -1.29 7.00 -15.57
CA ALA A 642 -0.95 6.30 -16.80
C ALA A 642 -0.12 7.13 -17.82
N ASP A 643 -0.25 8.46 -17.80
CA ASP A 643 0.51 9.37 -18.66
C ASP A 643 1.43 10.31 -17.88
N SER A 644 1.60 10.06 -16.58
CA SER A 644 2.45 10.84 -15.67
C SER A 644 2.05 12.31 -15.57
N THR A 645 0.74 12.59 -15.60
CA THR A 645 0.19 13.95 -15.42
C THR A 645 -0.47 14.17 -14.06
N ALA A 646 -0.60 13.12 -13.24
CA ALA A 646 -1.19 13.19 -11.91
C ALA A 646 -0.37 14.09 -10.97
N TYR A 647 0.93 13.84 -10.85
CA TYR A 647 1.84 14.62 -10.01
C TYR A 647 2.54 15.72 -10.82
N LYS A 648 2.59 16.93 -10.25
CA LYS A 648 3.21 18.10 -10.88
C LYS A 648 3.99 18.92 -9.87
N ILE A 649 4.98 19.67 -10.34
CA ILE A 649 5.67 20.69 -9.55
C ILE A 649 4.96 22.04 -9.78
N GLU A 650 4.57 22.69 -8.69
CA GLU A 650 3.90 24.00 -8.69
C GLU A 650 4.81 25.07 -8.05
N PRO A 651 5.59 25.82 -8.85
CA PRO A 651 6.41 26.91 -8.33
C PRO A 651 5.54 28.05 -7.79
N LEU A 652 5.98 28.67 -6.70
CA LEU A 652 5.24 29.78 -6.11
C LEU A 652 5.62 31.11 -6.76
N TYR A 653 6.87 31.28 -7.15
CA TYR A 653 7.39 32.48 -7.78
C TYR A 653 8.33 32.15 -8.93
N VAL A 654 8.53 33.10 -9.83
CA VAL A 654 9.54 32.98 -10.90
C VAL A 654 10.94 32.78 -10.32
N ALA A 655 11.19 33.27 -9.11
CA ALA A 655 12.45 33.08 -8.40
C ALA A 655 12.68 31.63 -7.93
N ASP A 656 11.65 30.80 -7.89
CA ASP A 656 11.79 29.36 -7.64
C ASP A 656 12.23 28.60 -8.90
N ILE A 657 12.33 29.26 -10.05
CA ILE A 657 12.82 28.69 -11.31
C ILE A 657 14.16 29.33 -11.66
N GLU A 658 15.23 28.56 -11.57
CA GLU A 658 16.56 28.96 -12.00
C GLU A 658 16.86 28.35 -13.36
N PHE A 659 16.94 29.20 -14.38
CA PHE A 659 17.46 28.81 -15.69
C PHE A 659 18.99 28.96 -15.68
N GLY A 660 19.69 27.86 -15.89
CA GLY A 660 21.15 27.85 -16.05
C GLY A 660 21.54 27.85 -17.53
N ALA A 661 22.83 28.03 -17.81
CA ALA A 661 23.41 27.44 -19.02
C ALA A 661 23.41 25.92 -18.83
N GLY A 662 22.86 25.17 -19.78
CA GLY A 662 22.81 23.70 -19.74
C GLY A 662 23.76 23.08 -20.75
N PRO A 663 23.83 21.73 -20.83
CA PRO A 663 24.50 21.10 -21.95
C PRO A 663 23.80 21.45 -23.27
N PRO A 664 24.52 21.49 -24.41
CA PRO A 664 23.90 21.74 -25.70
C PRO A 664 22.80 20.70 -26.01
N ASN A 665 21.66 21.10 -26.56
CA ASN A 665 20.65 20.17 -27.02
C ASN A 665 20.91 19.77 -28.49
N ILE A 666 21.01 18.46 -28.76
CA ILE A 666 21.30 17.91 -30.10
C ILE A 666 20.04 17.26 -30.66
N THR A 667 19.50 17.82 -31.74
CA THR A 667 18.35 17.27 -32.48
C THR A 667 18.64 17.10 -33.97
N ASP A 668 17.70 16.48 -34.70
CA ASP A 668 17.72 16.38 -36.17
C ASP A 668 19.02 15.80 -36.77
N VAL A 669 19.64 14.85 -36.07
CA VAL A 669 20.86 14.17 -36.54
C VAL A 669 20.57 13.39 -37.81
N SER A 670 21.30 13.71 -38.88
CA SER A 670 21.12 13.15 -40.21
C SER A 670 22.45 12.99 -40.94
N ARG A 671 22.45 12.27 -42.06
CA ARG A 671 23.61 12.04 -42.92
C ARG A 671 23.26 12.16 -44.41
N ASP A 672 24.23 12.61 -45.20
CA ASP A 672 24.17 12.64 -46.67
C ASP A 672 25.46 12.04 -47.27
N PRO A 673 25.37 11.08 -48.21
CA PRO A 673 24.14 10.43 -48.67
C PRO A 673 23.46 9.58 -47.58
N CYS A 674 22.14 9.43 -47.64
CA CYS A 674 21.39 8.61 -46.68
C CYS A 674 21.76 7.11 -46.77
N VAL A 675 22.16 6.66 -47.96
CA VAL A 675 22.70 5.33 -48.27
C VAL A 675 24.10 5.52 -48.88
N PRO A 676 25.15 5.56 -48.05
CA PRO A 676 26.52 5.69 -48.52
C PRO A 676 27.01 4.48 -49.31
N GLY A 677 27.72 4.72 -50.40
CA GLY A 677 28.54 3.71 -51.07
C GLY A 677 30.01 3.80 -50.64
N VAL A 678 30.78 2.78 -51.03
CA VAL A 678 32.22 2.63 -50.72
C VAL A 678 33.12 3.83 -51.04
N ASP A 679 32.76 4.64 -52.04
CA ASP A 679 33.53 5.80 -52.51
C ASP A 679 32.90 7.15 -52.08
N ASP A 680 31.78 7.12 -51.34
CA ASP A 680 31.06 8.32 -50.95
C ASP A 680 31.68 8.94 -49.70
N MET A 681 31.88 10.26 -49.75
CA MET A 681 32.14 11.05 -48.56
C MET A 681 30.80 11.25 -47.83
N VAL A 682 30.73 10.88 -46.56
CA VAL A 682 29.50 10.99 -45.77
C VAL A 682 29.58 12.23 -44.92
N THR A 683 28.62 13.13 -45.07
CA THR A 683 28.47 14.35 -44.29
C THR A 683 27.35 14.16 -43.28
N PHE A 684 27.67 14.30 -42.01
CA PHE A 684 26.72 14.31 -40.92
C PHE A 684 26.30 15.74 -40.61
N SER A 685 25.03 15.91 -40.26
CA SER A 685 24.45 17.19 -39.85
C SER A 685 23.62 16.98 -38.59
N ALA A 686 23.64 17.95 -37.69
CA ALA A 686 22.79 18.00 -36.51
C ALA A 686 22.37 19.44 -36.24
N ASN A 687 21.18 19.62 -35.68
CA ASN A 687 20.78 20.86 -35.06
C ASN A 687 21.31 20.85 -33.62
N ILE A 688 22.18 21.79 -33.27
CA ILE A 688 22.77 21.88 -31.93
C ILE A 688 22.51 23.30 -31.42
N VAL A 689 21.63 23.39 -30.44
CA VAL A 689 21.26 24.63 -29.76
C VAL A 689 21.80 24.62 -28.34
N ASP A 690 22.17 25.78 -27.85
CA ASP A 690 22.64 25.94 -26.48
C ASP A 690 22.24 27.32 -25.98
N ASN A 691 21.91 27.43 -24.69
CA ASN A 691 21.61 28.72 -24.08
C ASN A 691 22.88 29.44 -23.57
N SER A 692 24.06 28.88 -23.84
CA SER A 692 25.39 29.50 -23.75
C SER A 692 26.17 29.35 -25.07
N THR A 693 27.50 29.37 -25.04
CA THR A 693 28.32 29.15 -26.24
C THR A 693 28.67 27.67 -26.40
N ILE A 694 28.30 27.07 -27.53
CA ILE A 694 28.83 25.75 -27.91
C ILE A 694 30.34 25.86 -28.15
N SER A 695 31.14 25.18 -27.32
CA SER A 695 32.59 25.18 -27.40
C SER A 695 33.14 24.06 -28.28
N GLU A 696 32.45 22.92 -28.32
CA GLU A 696 32.81 21.76 -29.12
C GLU A 696 31.57 21.05 -29.66
N ALA A 697 31.65 20.57 -30.90
CA ALA A 697 30.72 19.59 -31.44
C ALA A 697 31.51 18.63 -32.32
N SER A 698 31.26 17.33 -32.19
CA SER A 698 32.03 16.28 -32.85
C SER A 698 31.14 15.09 -33.21
N VAL A 699 31.42 14.45 -34.34
CA VAL A 699 30.91 13.11 -34.65
C VAL A 699 31.95 12.09 -34.19
N TYR A 700 31.51 11.18 -33.33
CA TYR A 700 32.26 10.00 -32.94
C TYR A 700 31.81 8.85 -33.84
N TYR A 701 32.76 8.16 -34.47
CA TYR A 701 32.43 7.03 -35.35
C TYR A 701 33.47 5.90 -35.26
N ARG A 702 33.03 4.67 -35.46
CA ARG A 702 33.90 3.49 -35.58
C ARG A 702 33.49 2.64 -36.77
N ILE A 703 34.43 1.85 -37.27
CA ILE A 703 34.22 0.96 -38.42
C ILE A 703 34.41 -0.48 -37.94
N ASN A 704 33.43 -1.35 -38.19
CA ASN A 704 33.45 -2.78 -37.86
C ASN A 704 33.92 -3.05 -36.41
N ASP A 705 33.27 -2.43 -35.42
CA ASP A 705 33.62 -2.53 -33.99
C ASP A 705 35.05 -2.10 -33.63
N GLY A 706 35.69 -1.30 -34.48
CA GLY A 706 37.02 -0.76 -34.25
C GLY A 706 37.07 0.33 -33.17
N ASN A 707 38.24 0.98 -33.06
CA ASN A 707 38.39 2.12 -32.16
C ASN A 707 37.53 3.31 -32.63
N TRP A 708 36.97 4.05 -31.66
CA TRP A 708 36.31 5.33 -31.92
C TRP A 708 37.28 6.35 -32.51
N ASN A 709 36.83 7.00 -33.58
CA ASN A 709 37.47 8.13 -34.24
C ASN A 709 36.58 9.36 -34.05
N ILE A 710 37.19 10.54 -34.05
CA ILE A 710 36.51 11.80 -33.75
C ILE A 710 36.70 12.76 -34.91
N ILE A 711 35.61 13.33 -35.42
CA ILE A 711 35.62 14.42 -36.38
C ILE A 711 34.93 15.63 -35.77
N ALA A 712 35.66 16.74 -35.67
CA ALA A 712 35.07 18.00 -35.28
C ALA A 712 34.02 18.44 -36.31
N MET A 713 32.85 18.84 -35.81
CA MET A 713 31.82 19.50 -36.57
C MET A 713 32.04 21.01 -36.58
N THR A 714 31.50 21.68 -37.58
CA THR A 714 31.54 23.14 -37.71
C THR A 714 30.14 23.67 -37.88
N ASN A 715 29.80 24.76 -37.17
CA ASN A 715 28.55 25.48 -37.39
C ASN A 715 28.54 26.04 -38.83
N THR A 716 27.53 25.66 -39.59
CA THR A 716 27.38 26.03 -40.99
C THR A 716 26.38 27.17 -41.19
N THR A 717 25.22 27.10 -40.56
CA THR A 717 24.14 28.10 -40.64
C THR A 717 23.22 27.94 -39.44
N ASP A 718 22.87 29.05 -38.79
CA ASP A 718 22.04 29.09 -37.59
C ASP A 718 22.54 28.08 -36.55
N ASP A 719 21.71 27.08 -36.23
CA ASP A 719 22.00 26.05 -35.23
C ASP A 719 22.51 24.74 -35.88
N THR A 720 22.75 24.72 -37.19
CA THR A 720 23.17 23.51 -37.92
C THR A 720 24.68 23.31 -37.92
N TRP A 721 25.13 22.21 -37.33
CA TRP A 721 26.53 21.78 -37.31
C TRP A 721 26.76 20.62 -38.27
N SER A 722 27.91 20.59 -38.94
CA SER A 722 28.25 19.50 -39.86
C SER A 722 29.71 19.05 -39.78
N GLY A 723 29.92 17.75 -40.01
CA GLY A 723 31.24 17.12 -40.10
C GLY A 723 31.22 16.00 -41.14
N SER A 724 32.31 15.78 -41.85
CA SER A 724 32.37 14.75 -42.91
C SER A 724 33.46 13.72 -42.64
N ILE A 725 33.13 12.45 -42.86
CA ILE A 725 34.10 11.35 -42.86
C ILE A 725 34.49 10.99 -44.29
N SER A 726 35.76 10.63 -44.46
CA SER A 726 36.28 10.16 -45.76
C SER A 726 35.67 8.79 -46.13
N PRO A 727 35.61 8.45 -47.43
CA PRO A 727 35.06 7.17 -47.88
C PRO A 727 35.71 5.96 -47.18
N SER A 728 34.91 4.93 -46.86
CA SER A 728 35.41 3.69 -46.24
C SER A 728 36.34 2.90 -47.18
N SER A 729 36.16 3.08 -48.50
CA SER A 729 36.83 2.32 -49.56
C SER A 729 36.70 0.80 -49.40
N THR A 730 35.74 0.34 -48.60
CA THR A 730 35.57 -1.05 -48.18
C THR A 730 34.10 -1.44 -48.30
N ASP A 731 33.80 -2.32 -49.27
CA ASP A 731 32.46 -2.87 -49.48
C ASP A 731 31.98 -3.68 -48.27
N GLY A 732 30.81 -3.35 -47.73
CA GLY A 732 30.21 -3.98 -46.56
C GLY A 732 30.82 -3.57 -45.21
N ALA A 733 31.50 -2.41 -45.13
CA ALA A 733 31.92 -1.87 -43.84
C ALA A 733 30.74 -1.27 -43.08
N PHE A 734 30.56 -1.67 -41.82
CA PHE A 734 29.57 -1.11 -40.92
C PHE A 734 30.18 0.07 -40.15
N ILE A 735 29.54 1.23 -40.24
CA ILE A 735 29.90 2.45 -39.52
C ILE A 735 28.85 2.68 -38.45
N GLU A 736 29.31 2.75 -37.20
CA GLU A 736 28.50 3.22 -36.07
C GLU A 736 28.94 4.63 -35.69
N TYR A 737 28.00 5.49 -35.33
CA TYR A 737 28.29 6.87 -34.96
C TYR A 737 27.28 7.45 -33.97
N PHE A 738 27.72 8.50 -33.29
CA PHE A 738 26.91 9.41 -32.48
C PHE A 738 27.49 10.83 -32.57
N VAL A 739 26.69 11.83 -32.26
CA VAL A 739 27.11 13.23 -32.16
C VAL A 739 27.29 13.57 -30.69
N LYS A 740 28.33 14.33 -30.36
CA LYS A 740 28.59 14.82 -29.01
C LYS A 740 28.95 16.30 -29.05
N ALA A 741 28.38 17.09 -28.16
CA ALA A 741 28.62 18.53 -28.06
C ALA A 741 28.89 18.96 -26.61
N ALA A 742 29.58 20.10 -26.47
CA ALA A 742 29.86 20.74 -25.21
C ALA A 742 29.64 22.25 -25.30
N ASP A 743 29.19 22.82 -24.19
CA ASP A 743 29.16 24.26 -23.96
C ASP A 743 30.54 24.81 -23.53
N ASP A 744 30.64 26.10 -23.25
CA ASP A 744 31.86 26.78 -22.83
C ASP A 744 32.13 26.77 -21.32
N GLY A 745 31.18 26.28 -20.52
CA GLY A 745 31.25 26.25 -19.06
C GLY A 745 31.39 27.62 -18.38
N LEU A 746 31.13 28.74 -19.07
CA LEU A 746 31.35 30.08 -18.50
C LEU A 746 30.20 30.55 -17.61
N ASP A 747 28.97 30.17 -17.98
CA ASP A 747 27.74 30.56 -17.28
C ASP A 747 27.25 29.47 -16.30
N GLN A 748 28.14 28.53 -15.95
CA GLN A 748 27.89 27.35 -15.12
C GLN A 748 29.19 26.88 -14.43
N SER A 749 29.12 25.90 -13.53
CA SER A 749 30.29 25.50 -12.71
C SER A 749 31.38 24.73 -13.47
N GLU A 750 31.05 24.13 -14.61
CA GLU A 750 31.92 23.29 -15.43
C GLU A 750 31.39 23.17 -16.86
N ILE A 751 32.20 22.68 -17.80
CA ILE A 751 31.72 22.34 -19.15
C ILE A 751 30.74 21.18 -19.06
N LYS A 752 29.51 21.32 -19.58
CA LYS A 752 28.55 20.22 -19.69
C LYS A 752 28.56 19.67 -21.12
N TRP A 753 28.16 18.41 -21.22
CA TRP A 753 28.22 17.63 -22.46
C TRP A 753 26.87 16.99 -22.74
N SER A 754 26.56 16.85 -24.03
CA SER A 754 25.42 16.08 -24.51
C SER A 754 25.85 15.17 -25.65
N GLU A 755 25.11 14.10 -25.86
CA GLU A 755 25.30 13.19 -26.97
C GLU A 755 23.98 12.66 -27.52
N PHE A 756 23.97 12.36 -28.82
CA PHE A 756 22.83 11.78 -29.50
C PHE A 756 23.28 10.71 -30.50
N PRO A 757 22.68 9.51 -30.48
CA PRO A 757 21.72 9.02 -29.47
C PRO A 757 22.42 8.77 -28.12
N ASP A 758 21.64 8.48 -27.08
CA ASP A 758 22.15 8.13 -25.74
C ASP A 758 23.06 6.89 -25.80
N THR A 759 24.37 7.09 -25.60
CA THR A 759 25.35 6.01 -25.74
C THR A 759 25.52 5.19 -24.46
N ASP A 760 25.05 5.68 -23.31
CA ASP A 760 25.13 4.97 -22.03
C ASP A 760 24.25 3.72 -22.04
N ASN A 761 23.15 3.77 -22.80
CA ASN A 761 22.29 2.62 -23.08
C ASN A 761 22.74 1.79 -24.30
N GLY A 762 23.93 2.05 -24.84
CA GLY A 762 24.47 1.35 -26.00
C GLY A 762 23.76 1.66 -27.31
N ASN A 763 23.00 2.76 -27.39
CA ASN A 763 22.38 3.17 -28.64
C ASN A 763 23.39 3.89 -29.53
N TYR A 764 23.43 3.51 -30.80
CA TYR A 764 24.25 4.16 -31.83
C TYR A 764 23.47 4.24 -33.13
N LEU A 765 23.73 5.27 -33.94
CA LEU A 765 23.27 5.31 -35.32
C LEU A 765 24.26 4.51 -36.18
N GLY A 766 23.81 3.93 -37.29
CA GLY A 766 24.73 3.19 -38.15
C GLY A 766 24.32 3.08 -39.62
N TYR A 767 25.28 2.67 -40.45
CA TYR A 767 25.08 2.31 -41.86
C TYR A 767 26.16 1.39 -42.41
N ASP A 768 25.82 0.71 -43.50
CA ASP A 768 26.76 -0.07 -44.31
C ASP A 768 27.14 0.69 -45.58
N THR A 769 28.40 0.54 -46.04
CA THR A 769 28.92 1.11 -47.31
C THR A 769 29.00 0.14 -48.47
#